data_AF-A0A929ZZ58-F1
#
_entry.id   AF-A0A929ZZ58-F1
#
_cell.length_a   1.000
_cell.length_b   1.000
_cell.length_c   1.000
_cell.angle_alpha   90.00
_cell.angle_beta   90.00
_cell.angle_gamma   90.00
#
_symmetry.space_group_name_H-M   'P 1'
#
loop_
_entity.id
_entity.type
_entity.pdbx_description
1 polymer ?
#
loop_
_entity_poly.entity_id
_entity_poly.type
_entity_poly.pdbx_seq_one_letter_code
_entity_poly.pdbx_strand_id
1 'polypeptide(L)'
;MGKIIRFLFLSITAAIGILFLAIQVIHLGVTHDPQVSFDYRFLLLGEDYVLLKVVGALIGLMTFQIFYATFFGRSGHGAKGKHKRALTIQEKKQFSDVANWREIKRNSQRLEYDNTGHLKTRSILIWLDHVLDPFRRFWNECCTILKVSDKHRKNTIRTYEIAGKKTNFRGGIPLAVKWNRLYVDAGDNHAIINASSNAGKTVSFVNPMIDALRMTGESMIINDPKGELLYEHKEQLLSDGYDVRVINYIHPEEGDRYSPLSIVIDSYRKAEKEYLDSKEEYTAKITEYLDKINAAEGLQKQRLENELLEYMKYYAPEFDYSKAAMFLRELADQFFYDPKAHNEAHFNDQASSLFQGIVFLLLEEKSYNPESKKREPVPDEEINFKSVMETYRSGMETVLVKAGATVMKVPKLKFLLERKRKKTDESYKKLMAFLSTGDKERGSIVTSFENKMKDVTLNETVLRMMAKSDFDVADIGRKKTALFIVVHGEKDTYYRLVSLIINQTFQLLMQLTEEQQKKTGKKRLPVPCNLIFDEFGNFPALKNIKGILTFSRSAGFRSFMVVQDLHQFSEIYGRDVESIIENNSANFIYLYGKDMDTIKRISAMSGKKLVWKSDKGSYEEAPVISTDQLQQLSMGDAVIISARKKAYIFRMRNYKKYSFYKNKKKYVPGETRRLRNVRVYNVQEHYDADQKISDAFDSKKDLLSGEPQLSAELKTGVEQLQEKQSLIPTTGFGLGAAK
;
A
#
# COMPACT_ATOMS: atom_id res chain seq x y z
N MET A 1 11.19 -53.93 -38.55
CA MET A 1 10.35 -54.90 -37.79
C MET A 1 10.74 -55.06 -36.31
N GLY A 2 12.00 -55.30 -35.93
CA GLY A 2 12.36 -55.59 -34.52
C GLY A 2 11.97 -54.53 -33.47
N LYS A 3 11.97 -53.23 -33.82
CA LYS A 3 11.50 -52.15 -32.91
C LYS A 3 9.99 -52.16 -32.68
N ILE A 4 9.21 -52.59 -33.67
CA ILE A 4 7.74 -52.65 -33.60
C ILE A 4 7.31 -53.86 -32.76
N ILE A 5 8.00 -55.00 -32.92
CA ILE A 5 7.75 -56.20 -32.12
C ILE A 5 8.13 -55.97 -30.64
N ARG A 6 9.28 -55.35 -30.37
CA ARG A 6 9.65 -54.94 -29.00
C ARG A 6 8.69 -53.91 -28.41
N PHE A 7 8.19 -52.98 -29.21
CA PHE A 7 7.17 -52.02 -28.79
C PHE A 7 5.84 -52.70 -28.43
N LEU A 8 5.34 -53.60 -29.28
CA LEU A 8 4.13 -54.38 -29.01
C LEU A 8 4.30 -55.22 -27.73
N PHE A 9 5.42 -55.94 -27.60
CA PHE A 9 5.69 -56.77 -26.43
C PHE A 9 5.76 -55.96 -25.13
N LEU A 10 6.48 -54.82 -25.13
CA LEU A 10 6.55 -53.94 -23.95
C LEU A 10 5.23 -53.24 -23.65
N SER A 11 4.46 -52.86 -24.67
CA SER A 11 3.16 -52.21 -24.49
C SER A 11 2.13 -53.17 -23.91
N ILE A 12 2.15 -54.43 -24.35
CA ILE A 12 1.30 -55.50 -23.83
C ILE A 12 1.68 -55.82 -22.38
N THR A 13 2.97 -55.95 -22.06
CA THR A 13 3.41 -56.20 -20.67
C THR A 13 3.11 -55.02 -19.74
N ALA A 14 3.28 -53.78 -20.19
CA ALA A 14 2.89 -52.60 -19.41
C ALA A 14 1.38 -52.53 -19.20
N ALA A 15 0.57 -52.82 -20.24
CA ALA A 15 -0.88 -52.87 -20.13
C ALA A 15 -1.33 -53.95 -19.14
N ILE A 16 -0.72 -55.15 -19.16
CA ILE A 16 -0.99 -56.24 -18.22
C ILE A 16 -0.63 -55.81 -16.79
N GLY A 17 0.52 -55.15 -16.58
CA GLY A 17 0.93 -54.65 -15.26
C GLY A 17 0.00 -53.57 -14.70
N ILE A 18 -0.50 -52.67 -15.55
CA ILE A 18 -1.49 -51.64 -15.17
C ILE A 18 -2.84 -52.28 -14.85
N LEU A 19 -3.28 -53.26 -15.65
CA LEU A 19 -4.52 -53.98 -15.40
C LEU A 19 -4.45 -54.75 -14.08
N PHE A 20 -3.30 -55.37 -13.79
CA PHE A 20 -3.04 -56.06 -12.54
C PHE A 20 -3.09 -55.12 -11.33
N LEU A 21 -2.42 -53.96 -11.40
CA LEU A 21 -2.48 -52.93 -10.37
C LEU A 21 -3.91 -52.41 -10.15
N ALA A 22 -4.67 -52.21 -11.23
CA ALA A 22 -6.07 -51.82 -11.15
C ALA A 22 -6.91 -52.90 -10.44
N ILE A 23 -6.71 -54.19 -10.75
CA ILE A 23 -7.37 -55.30 -10.07
C ILE A 23 -7.01 -55.32 -8.58
N GLN A 24 -5.74 -55.11 -8.20
CA GLN A 24 -5.36 -55.08 -6.78
C GLN A 24 -6.02 -53.93 -6.02
N VAL A 25 -6.09 -52.74 -6.64
CA VAL A 25 -6.75 -51.57 -6.02
C VAL A 25 -8.26 -51.78 -5.89
N ILE A 26 -8.90 -52.39 -6.90
CA ILE A 26 -10.33 -52.73 -6.84
C ILE A 26 -10.57 -53.82 -5.80
N HIS A 27 -9.76 -54.88 -5.78
CA HIS A 27 -9.84 -55.96 -4.79
C HIS A 27 -9.73 -55.40 -3.38
N LEU A 28 -8.65 -54.67 -3.08
CA LEU A 28 -8.45 -54.04 -1.78
C LEU A 28 -9.60 -53.11 -1.38
N GLY A 29 -10.14 -52.34 -2.34
CA GLY A 29 -11.26 -51.42 -2.09
C GLY A 29 -12.61 -52.12 -1.88
N VAL A 30 -12.81 -53.32 -2.43
CA VAL A 30 -14.08 -54.06 -2.34
C VAL A 30 -14.05 -55.05 -1.17
N THR A 31 -13.00 -55.87 -1.06
CA THR A 31 -12.90 -56.96 -0.07
C THR A 31 -12.22 -56.53 1.22
N HIS A 32 -11.53 -55.38 1.22
CA HIS A 32 -10.69 -54.91 2.34
C HIS A 32 -9.58 -55.90 2.73
N ASP A 33 -9.28 -56.87 1.86
CA ASP A 33 -8.25 -57.88 2.04
C ASP A 33 -6.98 -57.48 1.25
N PRO A 34 -5.81 -57.33 1.91
CA PRO A 34 -4.55 -56.99 1.25
C PRO A 34 -3.92 -58.14 0.45
N GLN A 35 -4.52 -59.34 0.42
CA GLN A 35 -4.01 -60.44 -0.38
C GLN A 35 -4.09 -60.15 -1.90
N VAL A 36 -3.10 -60.67 -2.62
CA VAL A 36 -2.97 -60.47 -4.07
C VAL A 36 -4.03 -61.30 -4.80
N SER A 37 -4.93 -60.65 -5.53
CA SER A 37 -6.00 -61.31 -6.28
C SER A 37 -5.83 -61.15 -7.79
N PHE A 38 -5.98 -62.25 -8.54
CA PHE A 38 -5.96 -62.24 -10.01
C PHE A 38 -7.36 -62.34 -10.63
N ASP A 39 -8.43 -62.11 -9.85
CA ASP A 39 -9.79 -62.29 -10.35
C ASP A 39 -10.21 -61.13 -11.28
N TYR A 40 -10.21 -61.38 -12.58
CA TYR A 40 -10.61 -60.42 -13.61
C TYR A 40 -12.09 -60.02 -13.52
N ARG A 41 -12.92 -60.73 -12.73
CA ARG A 41 -14.32 -60.34 -12.48
C ARG A 41 -14.44 -58.98 -11.79
N PHE A 42 -13.41 -58.53 -11.07
CA PHE A 42 -13.37 -57.18 -10.50
C PHE A 42 -13.41 -56.06 -11.56
N LEU A 43 -12.97 -56.33 -12.79
CA LEU A 43 -13.09 -55.38 -13.91
C LEU A 43 -14.52 -55.33 -14.50
N LEU A 44 -15.31 -56.39 -14.26
CA LEU A 44 -16.66 -56.59 -14.79
C LEU A 44 -17.77 -56.25 -13.78
N LEU A 45 -17.44 -55.82 -12.56
CA LEU A 45 -18.43 -55.40 -11.56
C LEU A 45 -19.32 -54.26 -12.07
N GLY A 46 -20.59 -54.28 -11.68
CA GLY A 46 -21.69 -53.43 -12.19
C GLY A 46 -21.48 -51.92 -12.07
N GLU A 47 -22.49 -51.15 -12.50
CA GLU A 47 -22.43 -49.68 -12.68
C GLU A 47 -21.98 -48.88 -11.44
N ASP A 48 -21.98 -49.48 -10.25
CA ASP A 48 -21.62 -48.83 -8.99
C ASP A 48 -20.11 -48.48 -8.84
N TYR A 49 -19.24 -49.05 -9.69
CA TYR A 49 -17.77 -48.86 -9.61
C TYR A 49 -17.18 -48.03 -10.76
N VAL A 50 -18.02 -47.28 -11.49
CA VAL A 50 -17.62 -46.45 -12.64
C VAL A 50 -16.48 -45.49 -12.30
N LEU A 51 -16.46 -44.92 -11.09
CA LEU A 51 -15.41 -44.00 -10.65
C LEU A 51 -14.03 -44.68 -10.62
N LEU A 52 -13.94 -45.91 -10.09
CA LEU A 52 -12.68 -46.65 -10.04
C LEU A 52 -12.21 -47.07 -11.45
N LYS A 53 -13.14 -47.44 -12.33
CA LYS A 53 -12.85 -47.77 -13.74
C LYS A 53 -12.29 -46.57 -14.50
N VAL A 54 -12.87 -45.39 -14.30
CA VAL A 54 -12.39 -44.14 -14.89
C VAL A 54 -11.01 -43.75 -14.34
N VAL A 55 -10.78 -43.92 -13.03
CA VAL A 55 -9.47 -43.67 -12.40
C VAL A 55 -8.40 -44.62 -12.95
N GLY A 56 -8.70 -45.92 -13.08
CA GLY A 56 -7.79 -46.90 -13.68
C GLY A 56 -7.45 -46.57 -15.14
N ALA A 57 -8.44 -46.17 -15.94
CA ALA A 57 -8.23 -45.76 -17.33
C ALA A 57 -7.39 -44.49 -17.46
N LEU A 58 -7.58 -43.51 -16.56
CA LEU A 58 -6.80 -42.27 -16.52
C LEU A 58 -5.35 -42.51 -16.11
N ILE A 59 -5.11 -43.38 -15.11
CA ILE A 59 -3.76 -43.80 -14.71
C ILE A 59 -3.07 -44.48 -15.90
N GLY A 60 -3.76 -45.42 -16.56
CA GLY A 60 -3.26 -46.10 -17.75
C GLY A 60 -2.89 -45.15 -18.89
N LEU A 61 -3.75 -44.18 -19.19
CA LEU A 61 -3.51 -43.13 -20.18
C LEU A 61 -2.32 -42.23 -19.80
N MET A 62 -2.18 -41.86 -18.52
CA MET A 62 -1.07 -41.05 -18.05
C MET A 62 0.25 -41.81 -18.11
N THR A 63 0.29 -43.08 -17.67
CA THR A 63 1.49 -43.94 -17.79
C THR A 63 1.86 -44.19 -19.25
N PHE A 64 0.89 -44.39 -20.13
CA PHE A 64 1.11 -44.48 -21.58
C PHE A 64 1.69 -43.18 -22.13
N GLN A 65 1.18 -42.01 -21.70
CA GLN A 65 1.68 -40.71 -22.14
C GLN A 65 3.13 -40.45 -21.69
N ILE A 66 3.49 -40.89 -20.48
CA ILE A 66 4.86 -40.81 -19.94
C ILE A 66 5.77 -41.73 -20.73
N PHE A 67 5.36 -42.98 -20.95
CA PHE A 67 6.15 -43.95 -21.71
C PHE A 67 6.34 -43.51 -23.17
N TYR A 68 5.26 -43.03 -23.82
CA TYR A 68 5.30 -42.47 -25.17
C TYR A 68 6.21 -41.24 -25.24
N ALA A 69 6.13 -40.30 -24.29
CA ALA A 69 7.02 -39.13 -24.27
C ALA A 69 8.50 -39.52 -24.04
N THR A 70 8.76 -40.56 -23.25
CA THR A 70 10.11 -41.01 -22.90
C THR A 70 10.76 -41.83 -24.03
N PHE A 71 10.01 -42.70 -24.71
CA PHE A 71 10.51 -43.57 -25.77
C PHE A 71 10.27 -43.03 -27.20
N PHE A 72 9.14 -42.37 -27.45
CA PHE A 72 8.74 -41.85 -28.78
C PHE A 72 8.76 -40.32 -28.87
N GLY A 73 8.88 -39.59 -27.76
CA GLY A 73 9.20 -38.15 -27.77
C GLY A 73 10.54 -37.82 -28.43
N ARG A 74 11.29 -38.86 -28.83
CA ARG A 74 12.43 -38.85 -29.75
C ARG A 74 12.10 -39.58 -31.06
N SER A 75 11.22 -39.05 -31.91
CA SER A 75 11.29 -39.22 -33.37
C SER A 75 10.11 -38.54 -34.09
N GLY A 76 10.36 -37.39 -34.69
CA GLY A 76 9.64 -36.95 -35.90
C GLY A 76 10.63 -37.01 -37.06
N HIS A 77 10.70 -38.16 -37.74
CA HIS A 77 10.30 -38.38 -39.13
C HIS A 77 10.95 -37.46 -40.16
N GLY A 78 11.82 -38.07 -40.98
CA GLY A 78 12.30 -37.50 -42.22
C GLY A 78 11.21 -37.54 -43.29
N ALA A 79 11.09 -36.43 -44.01
CA ALA A 79 10.59 -36.38 -45.36
C ALA A 79 11.77 -35.95 -46.24
N LYS A 80 12.04 -36.72 -47.31
CA LYS A 80 13.07 -36.42 -48.31
C LYS A 80 12.71 -35.10 -49.01
N GLY A 81 13.58 -34.11 -48.86
CA GLY A 81 13.53 -32.81 -49.56
C GLY A 81 14.64 -31.92 -49.03
N LYS A 82 15.50 -31.41 -49.94
CA LYS A 82 16.68 -30.54 -49.75
C LYS A 82 16.98 -30.14 -48.30
N HIS A 83 18.06 -30.71 -47.74
CA HIS A 83 18.43 -30.67 -46.33
C HIS A 83 18.37 -29.27 -45.70
N LYS A 84 17.30 -29.01 -44.94
CA LYS A 84 17.30 -28.00 -43.87
C LYS A 84 18.13 -28.55 -42.71
N ARG A 85 19.15 -27.83 -42.24
CA ARG A 85 19.88 -28.19 -41.02
C ARG A 85 18.86 -28.26 -39.87
N ALA A 86 18.78 -29.39 -39.19
CA ALA A 86 17.90 -29.53 -38.03
C ALA A 86 18.55 -28.80 -36.83
N LEU A 87 17.83 -27.85 -36.24
CA LEU A 87 18.30 -27.15 -35.04
C LEU A 87 18.60 -28.15 -33.91
N THR A 88 19.74 -27.96 -33.26
CA THR A 88 20.19 -28.69 -32.07
C THR A 88 19.20 -28.44 -30.92
N ILE A 89 19.10 -29.35 -29.93
CA ILE A 89 18.13 -29.20 -28.82
C ILE A 89 18.41 -27.91 -28.00
N GLN A 90 19.67 -27.49 -27.87
CA GLN A 90 20.04 -26.21 -27.25
C GLN A 90 19.62 -25.01 -28.10
N GLU A 91 19.83 -25.07 -29.42
CA GLU A 91 19.38 -24.04 -30.35
C GLU A 91 17.84 -23.91 -30.28
N LYS A 92 17.07 -25.00 -30.38
CA LYS A 92 15.60 -24.97 -30.19
C LYS A 92 15.14 -24.46 -28.82
N LYS A 93 15.99 -24.50 -27.79
CA LYS A 93 15.70 -24.00 -26.44
C LYS A 93 16.00 -22.51 -26.28
N GLN A 94 16.95 -21.97 -27.06
CA GLN A 94 17.40 -20.58 -26.97
C GLN A 94 16.54 -19.61 -27.78
N PHE A 95 15.78 -20.07 -28.77
CA PHE A 95 14.98 -19.19 -29.64
C PHE A 95 13.51 -19.13 -29.19
N SER A 96 13.03 -17.92 -28.94
CA SER A 96 11.70 -17.65 -28.40
C SER A 96 10.67 -17.77 -29.52
N ASP A 97 9.68 -18.66 -29.38
CA ASP A 97 8.46 -18.63 -30.18
C ASP A 97 7.34 -18.01 -29.34
N VAL A 98 6.40 -17.30 -29.97
CA VAL A 98 5.22 -16.69 -29.33
C VAL A 98 4.48 -17.71 -28.44
N ALA A 99 3.98 -17.26 -27.29
CA ALA A 99 3.23 -18.12 -26.39
C ALA A 99 1.91 -18.59 -27.04
N ASN A 100 1.63 -19.89 -26.97
CA ASN A 100 0.36 -20.44 -27.43
C ASN A 100 -0.71 -20.36 -26.33
N TRP A 101 -1.99 -20.39 -26.72
CA TRP A 101 -3.13 -20.38 -25.79
C TRP A 101 -3.01 -21.36 -24.60
N ARG A 102 -2.46 -22.55 -24.85
CA ARG A 102 -2.24 -23.57 -23.81
C ARG A 102 -1.23 -23.11 -22.74
N GLU A 103 -0.18 -22.41 -23.15
CA GLU A 103 0.84 -21.87 -22.25
C GLU A 103 0.30 -20.69 -21.43
N ILE A 104 -0.49 -19.81 -22.06
CA ILE A 104 -1.18 -18.70 -21.39
C ILE A 104 -2.11 -19.25 -20.30
N LYS A 105 -2.98 -20.22 -20.64
CA LYS A 105 -3.92 -20.84 -19.69
C LYS A 105 -3.21 -21.55 -18.54
N ARG A 106 -2.05 -22.15 -18.77
CA ARG A 106 -1.28 -22.82 -17.70
C ARG A 106 -0.70 -21.82 -16.70
N ASN A 107 -0.32 -20.64 -17.17
CA ASN A 107 0.43 -19.66 -16.40
C ASN A 107 -0.44 -18.50 -15.87
N SER A 108 -1.77 -18.65 -15.93
CA SER A 108 -2.76 -17.67 -15.48
C SER A 108 -3.79 -18.32 -14.57
N GLN A 109 -4.40 -17.52 -13.70
CA GLN A 109 -5.54 -17.95 -12.91
C GLN A 109 -6.82 -17.72 -13.68
N ARG A 110 -7.70 -18.72 -13.67
CA ARG A 110 -8.99 -18.68 -14.35
C ARG A 110 -10.05 -18.17 -13.38
N LEU A 111 -10.68 -17.05 -13.71
CA LEU A 111 -11.87 -16.52 -13.04
C LEU A 111 -13.07 -16.78 -13.95
N GLU A 112 -14.00 -17.61 -13.47
CA GLU A 112 -15.27 -17.87 -14.16
C GLU A 112 -16.36 -17.01 -13.54
N TYR A 113 -17.16 -16.34 -14.36
CA TYR A 113 -18.22 -15.47 -13.88
C TYR A 113 -19.56 -15.83 -14.52
N ASP A 114 -20.64 -15.46 -13.83
CA ASP A 114 -22.00 -15.59 -14.31
C ASP A 114 -22.44 -14.37 -15.14
N ASN A 115 -23.74 -14.34 -15.49
CA ASN A 115 -24.31 -13.24 -16.26
C ASN A 115 -24.61 -12.00 -15.40
N THR A 116 -24.57 -12.15 -14.07
CA THR A 116 -24.70 -11.06 -13.09
C THR A 116 -23.36 -10.43 -12.73
N GLY A 117 -22.25 -11.06 -13.11
CA GLY A 117 -20.90 -10.57 -12.86
C GLY A 117 -20.35 -10.91 -11.50
N HIS A 118 -20.82 -12.00 -10.91
CA HIS A 118 -20.25 -12.62 -9.74
C HIS A 118 -19.42 -13.84 -10.12
N LEU A 119 -18.47 -14.18 -9.26
CA LEU A 119 -17.58 -15.30 -9.45
C LEU A 119 -18.33 -16.63 -9.25
N LYS A 120 -18.25 -17.53 -10.23
CA LYS A 120 -18.77 -18.89 -10.09
C LYS A 120 -17.87 -19.67 -9.15
N THR A 121 -18.40 -20.10 -8.01
CA THR A 121 -17.71 -20.97 -7.06
C THR A 121 -17.89 -22.45 -7.38
N ARG A 122 -18.95 -22.81 -8.12
CA ARG A 122 -19.26 -24.17 -8.55
C ARG A 122 -19.42 -24.22 -10.06
N SER A 123 -18.55 -24.97 -10.72
CA SER A 123 -18.67 -25.32 -12.13
C SER A 123 -18.01 -26.67 -12.39
N ILE A 124 -18.38 -27.34 -13.48
CA ILE A 124 -17.76 -28.61 -13.89
C ILE A 124 -16.25 -28.50 -14.00
N LEU A 125 -15.74 -27.35 -14.49
CA LEU A 125 -14.31 -27.12 -14.64
C LEU A 125 -13.60 -26.88 -13.31
N ILE A 126 -14.25 -26.18 -12.37
CA ILE A 126 -13.73 -25.99 -11.02
C ILE A 126 -13.68 -27.33 -10.29
N TRP A 127 -14.76 -28.11 -10.37
CA TRP A 127 -14.81 -29.47 -9.83
C TRP A 127 -13.71 -30.37 -10.42
N LEU A 128 -13.54 -30.36 -11.75
CA LEU A 128 -12.46 -31.08 -12.43
C LEU A 128 -11.07 -30.65 -11.97
N ASP A 129 -10.86 -29.34 -11.76
CA ASP A 129 -9.58 -28.85 -11.24
C ASP A 129 -9.33 -29.40 -9.83
N HIS A 130 -10.35 -29.47 -8.97
CA HIS A 130 -10.25 -30.05 -7.62
C HIS A 130 -9.98 -31.56 -7.63
N VAL A 131 -10.68 -32.31 -8.47
CA VAL A 131 -10.48 -33.77 -8.61
C VAL A 131 -9.09 -34.10 -9.17
N LEU A 132 -8.60 -33.29 -10.12
CA LEU A 132 -7.29 -33.51 -10.74
C LEU A 132 -6.11 -32.92 -9.94
N ASP A 133 -6.35 -32.04 -8.97
CA ASP A 133 -5.27 -31.33 -8.25
C ASP A 133 -4.29 -32.28 -7.53
N PRO A 134 -4.74 -33.31 -6.79
CA PRO A 134 -3.82 -34.26 -6.13
C PRO A 134 -2.87 -34.93 -7.14
N PHE A 135 -3.39 -35.35 -8.29
CA PHE A 135 -2.60 -35.96 -9.37
C PHE A 135 -1.63 -34.96 -10.00
N ARG A 136 -2.06 -33.70 -10.19
CA ARG A 136 -1.18 -32.63 -10.72
C ARG A 136 -0.05 -32.30 -9.75
N ARG A 137 -0.31 -32.30 -8.43
CA ARG A 137 0.71 -32.10 -7.39
C ARG A 137 1.72 -33.24 -7.40
N PHE A 138 1.25 -34.48 -7.36
CA PHE A 138 2.09 -35.67 -7.47
C PHE A 138 2.98 -35.63 -8.73
N TRP A 139 2.38 -35.33 -9.89
CA TRP A 139 3.14 -35.17 -11.13
C TRP A 139 4.21 -34.06 -11.06
N ASN A 140 3.88 -32.93 -10.44
CA ASN A 140 4.82 -31.82 -10.26
C ASN A 140 5.97 -32.17 -9.31
N GLU A 141 5.70 -32.95 -8.26
CA GLU A 141 6.73 -33.51 -7.37
C GLU A 141 7.63 -34.48 -8.12
N CYS A 142 7.07 -35.41 -8.92
CA CYS A 142 7.86 -36.27 -9.80
C CYS A 142 8.73 -35.47 -10.77
N CYS A 143 8.19 -34.42 -11.40
CA CYS A 143 8.98 -33.52 -12.26
C CYS A 143 10.15 -32.87 -11.50
N THR A 144 9.95 -32.55 -10.22
CA THR A 144 10.98 -31.95 -9.36
C THR A 144 12.08 -32.95 -9.05
N ILE A 145 11.72 -34.15 -8.61
CA ILE A 145 12.65 -35.25 -8.30
C ILE A 145 13.47 -35.64 -9.53
N LEU A 146 12.81 -35.72 -10.69
CA LEU A 146 13.43 -36.09 -11.96
C LEU A 146 14.13 -34.91 -12.67
N LYS A 147 14.22 -33.73 -12.05
CA LYS A 147 14.82 -32.50 -12.60
C LYS A 147 14.32 -32.17 -14.03
N VAL A 148 13.04 -32.45 -14.29
CA VAL A 148 12.40 -32.18 -15.58
C VAL A 148 12.08 -30.69 -15.68
N SER A 149 12.28 -30.10 -16.85
CA SER A 149 11.96 -28.69 -17.11
C SER A 149 10.53 -28.33 -16.69
N ASP A 150 10.36 -27.16 -16.07
CA ASP A 150 9.08 -26.59 -15.63
C ASP A 150 8.01 -26.55 -16.72
N LYS A 151 8.39 -26.63 -18.00
CA LYS A 151 7.44 -26.77 -19.11
C LYS A 151 6.56 -28.02 -19.00
N HIS A 152 6.95 -29.05 -18.26
CA HIS A 152 6.14 -30.27 -18.09
C HIS A 152 5.26 -30.25 -16.83
N ARG A 153 5.46 -29.27 -15.94
CA ARG A 153 4.61 -29.10 -14.76
C ARG A 153 3.18 -28.71 -15.14
N LYS A 154 2.23 -29.16 -14.34
CA LYS A 154 0.79 -28.93 -14.46
C LYS A 154 0.37 -27.80 -13.54
N ASN A 155 -0.68 -27.08 -13.90
CA ASN A 155 -1.23 -26.01 -13.08
C ASN A 155 -2.02 -26.60 -11.91
N THR A 156 -1.55 -26.33 -10.69
CA THR A 156 -2.21 -26.75 -9.45
C THR A 156 -3.05 -25.62 -8.88
N ILE A 157 -4.07 -25.99 -8.12
CA ILE A 157 -4.89 -25.03 -7.39
C ILE A 157 -4.03 -24.37 -6.33
N ARG A 158 -4.05 -23.04 -6.33
CA ARG A 158 -3.41 -22.21 -5.30
C ARG A 158 -4.46 -21.78 -4.31
N THR A 159 -4.14 -21.90 -3.03
CA THR A 159 -4.98 -21.40 -1.94
C THR A 159 -4.39 -20.09 -1.44
N TYR A 160 -5.26 -19.11 -1.28
CA TYR A 160 -4.99 -17.78 -0.79
C TYR A 160 -5.81 -17.54 0.47
N GLU A 161 -5.37 -16.59 1.28
CA GLU A 161 -6.06 -16.15 2.48
C GLU A 161 -6.37 -14.66 2.28
N ILE A 162 -7.66 -14.33 2.18
CA ILE A 162 -8.15 -12.96 1.96
C ILE A 162 -9.24 -12.70 2.99
N ALA A 163 -9.08 -11.66 3.79
CA ALA A 163 -9.96 -11.32 4.92
C ALA A 163 -10.17 -12.50 5.87
N GLY A 164 -9.12 -13.28 6.16
CA GLY A 164 -9.17 -14.48 7.01
C GLY A 164 -9.92 -15.67 6.40
N LYS A 165 -10.40 -15.58 5.15
CA LYS A 165 -11.07 -16.67 4.44
C LYS A 165 -10.12 -17.32 3.45
N LYS A 166 -10.04 -18.66 3.49
CA LYS A 166 -9.32 -19.44 2.48
C LYS A 166 -10.10 -19.44 1.17
N THR A 167 -9.46 -19.04 0.08
CA THR A 167 -10.06 -18.99 -1.26
C THR A 167 -9.08 -19.51 -2.30
N ASN A 168 -9.61 -20.10 -3.37
CA ASN A 168 -8.81 -20.55 -4.52
C ASN A 168 -8.83 -19.54 -5.67
N PHE A 169 -9.30 -18.32 -5.40
CA PHE A 169 -9.47 -17.25 -6.36
C PHE A 169 -8.70 -16.01 -5.92
N ARG A 170 -8.01 -15.39 -6.87
CA ARG A 170 -7.27 -14.16 -6.67
C ARG A 170 -7.29 -13.34 -7.95
N GLY A 171 -7.47 -12.04 -7.80
CA GLY A 171 -7.53 -11.10 -8.90
C GLY A 171 -6.13 -10.70 -9.34
N GLY A 172 -6.10 -9.79 -10.31
CA GLY A 172 -4.86 -9.23 -10.83
C GLY A 172 -5.02 -8.81 -12.29
N ILE A 173 -3.89 -8.79 -13.00
CA ILE A 173 -3.81 -8.20 -14.33
C ILE A 173 -4.53 -9.09 -15.34
N PRO A 174 -5.51 -8.57 -16.10
CA PRO A 174 -6.12 -9.27 -17.22
C PRO A 174 -5.06 -9.64 -18.26
N LEU A 175 -4.87 -10.95 -18.49
CA LEU A 175 -3.94 -11.50 -19.49
C LEU A 175 -4.66 -11.98 -20.73
N ALA A 176 -5.86 -12.54 -20.56
CA ALA A 176 -6.66 -13.07 -21.65
C ALA A 176 -8.13 -13.24 -21.26
N VAL A 177 -9.00 -13.28 -22.25
CA VAL A 177 -10.45 -13.42 -22.07
C VAL A 177 -11.00 -14.46 -23.02
N LYS A 178 -11.80 -15.41 -22.53
CA LYS A 178 -12.48 -16.37 -23.41
C LYS A 178 -13.87 -16.69 -22.88
N TRP A 179 -14.91 -16.30 -23.63
CA TRP A 179 -16.32 -16.41 -23.20
C TRP A 179 -16.52 -15.71 -21.84
N ASN A 180 -17.19 -16.35 -20.88
CA ASN A 180 -17.38 -15.86 -19.52
C ASN A 180 -16.20 -16.24 -18.60
N ARG A 181 -14.97 -16.16 -19.11
CA ARG A 181 -13.75 -16.51 -18.37
C ARG A 181 -12.69 -15.46 -18.57
N LEU A 182 -12.19 -14.94 -17.46
CA LEU A 182 -11.08 -14.01 -17.42
C LEU A 182 -9.85 -14.76 -16.91
N TYR A 183 -8.74 -14.64 -17.61
CA TYR A 183 -7.45 -15.20 -17.22
C TYR A 183 -6.58 -14.06 -16.71
N VAL A 184 -6.15 -14.15 -15.45
CA VAL A 184 -5.40 -13.07 -14.78
C VAL A 184 -4.02 -13.54 -14.32
N ASP A 185 -3.06 -12.61 -14.21
CA ASP A 185 -1.87 -12.84 -13.39
C ASP A 185 -2.21 -12.58 -11.92
N ALA A 186 -2.38 -13.66 -11.17
CA ALA A 186 -2.66 -13.62 -9.75
C ALA A 186 -1.41 -13.53 -8.85
N GLY A 187 -0.21 -13.40 -9.44
CA GLY A 187 1.02 -13.16 -8.70
C GLY A 187 1.02 -11.83 -7.96
N ASP A 188 2.00 -11.61 -7.11
CA ASP A 188 2.27 -10.33 -6.43
C ASP A 188 3.13 -9.39 -7.29
N ASN A 189 2.95 -9.44 -8.61
CA ASN A 189 3.78 -8.70 -9.56
C ASN A 189 3.16 -7.32 -9.86
N HIS A 190 3.99 -6.28 -9.89
CA HIS A 190 3.61 -4.99 -10.48
C HIS A 190 3.49 -5.11 -12.01
N ALA A 191 2.76 -4.16 -12.61
CA ALA A 191 2.71 -4.04 -14.06
C ALA A 191 2.84 -2.60 -14.55
N ILE A 192 3.46 -2.50 -15.72
CA ILE A 192 3.44 -1.30 -16.57
C ILE A 192 2.52 -1.59 -17.74
N ILE A 193 1.59 -0.67 -17.99
CA ILE A 193 0.68 -0.70 -19.14
C ILE A 193 1.01 0.53 -19.98
N ASN A 194 1.69 0.32 -21.10
CA ASN A 194 2.02 1.37 -22.05
C ASN A 194 0.94 1.45 -23.15
N ALA A 195 0.27 2.58 -23.22
CA ALA A 195 -0.83 2.81 -24.15
C ALA A 195 -0.99 4.30 -24.43
N SER A 196 -0.79 4.72 -25.68
CA SER A 196 -1.02 6.11 -26.08
C SER A 196 -2.48 6.53 -25.88
N SER A 197 -2.74 7.84 -25.93
CA SER A 197 -4.11 8.36 -25.95
C SER A 197 -4.97 7.66 -27.02
N ASN A 198 -6.23 7.37 -26.67
CA ASN A 198 -7.20 6.61 -27.48
C ASN A 198 -6.82 5.17 -27.86
N ALA A 199 -5.76 4.57 -27.31
CA ALA A 199 -5.43 3.16 -27.54
C ALA A 199 -6.40 2.17 -26.86
N GLY A 200 -7.36 2.67 -26.08
CA GLY A 200 -8.35 1.84 -25.37
C GLY A 200 -7.86 1.28 -24.03
N LYS A 201 -6.92 1.96 -23.35
CA LYS A 201 -6.34 1.57 -22.04
C LYS A 201 -7.40 1.21 -21.00
N THR A 202 -8.37 2.12 -20.79
CA THR A 202 -9.40 2.00 -19.75
C THR A 202 -10.36 0.85 -20.05
N VAL A 203 -10.82 0.76 -21.31
CA VAL A 203 -11.79 -0.23 -21.79
C VAL A 203 -11.18 -1.64 -21.92
N SER A 204 -9.90 -1.75 -22.25
CA SER A 204 -9.28 -3.04 -22.52
C SER A 204 -8.64 -3.65 -21.28
N PHE A 205 -8.14 -2.84 -20.34
CA PHE A 205 -7.38 -3.33 -19.18
C PHE A 205 -7.89 -2.82 -17.84
N VAL A 206 -8.05 -1.51 -17.65
CA VAL A 206 -8.36 -0.94 -16.32
C VAL A 206 -9.72 -1.41 -15.80
N ASN A 207 -10.76 -1.29 -16.62
CA ASN A 207 -12.11 -1.70 -16.23
C ASN A 207 -12.23 -3.21 -15.95
N PRO A 208 -11.76 -4.12 -16.84
CA PRO A 208 -11.73 -5.55 -16.53
C PRO A 208 -10.89 -5.90 -15.29
N MET A 209 -9.83 -5.14 -15.01
CA MET A 209 -8.98 -5.35 -13.83
C MET A 209 -9.71 -4.97 -12.54
N ILE A 210 -10.39 -3.81 -12.49
CA ILE A 210 -11.20 -3.40 -11.35
C ILE A 210 -12.25 -4.48 -11.04
N ASP A 211 -12.94 -4.98 -12.07
CA ASP A 211 -13.91 -6.06 -11.92
C ASP A 211 -13.29 -7.38 -11.43
N ALA A 212 -12.11 -7.74 -11.93
CA ALA A 212 -11.39 -8.93 -11.46
C ALA A 212 -11.09 -8.84 -9.96
N LEU A 213 -10.64 -7.67 -9.50
CA LEU A 213 -10.32 -7.41 -8.10
C LEU A 213 -11.59 -7.41 -7.23
N ARG A 214 -12.66 -6.74 -7.71
CA ARG A 214 -14.00 -6.72 -7.09
C ARG A 214 -14.50 -8.14 -6.83
N MET A 215 -14.52 -8.97 -7.89
CA MET A 215 -15.01 -10.36 -7.82
C MET A 215 -14.22 -11.23 -6.84
N THR A 216 -12.96 -10.89 -6.56
CA THR A 216 -12.10 -11.64 -5.63
C THR A 216 -12.01 -11.04 -4.23
N GLY A 217 -12.69 -9.92 -3.96
CA GLY A 217 -12.71 -9.30 -2.64
C GLY A 217 -11.40 -8.62 -2.25
N GLU A 218 -10.58 -8.23 -3.23
CA GLU A 218 -9.33 -7.50 -2.98
C GLU A 218 -9.58 -6.00 -2.90
N SER A 219 -8.86 -5.30 -2.03
CA SER A 219 -8.94 -3.84 -1.89
C SER A 219 -8.22 -3.14 -3.04
N MET A 220 -8.62 -1.90 -3.31
CA MET A 220 -8.06 -1.09 -4.38
C MET A 220 -7.99 0.39 -4.02
N ILE A 221 -6.93 1.04 -4.49
CA ILE A 221 -6.76 2.50 -4.48
C ILE A 221 -6.65 2.92 -5.93
N ILE A 222 -7.55 3.79 -6.38
CA ILE A 222 -7.70 4.17 -7.78
C ILE A 222 -7.47 5.67 -7.91
N ASN A 223 -6.40 6.05 -8.60
CA ASN A 223 -6.23 7.43 -9.07
C ASN A 223 -7.06 7.61 -10.35
N ASP A 224 -8.09 8.44 -10.28
CA ASP A 224 -9.10 8.65 -11.33
C ASP A 224 -9.16 10.13 -11.73
N PRO A 225 -8.33 10.57 -12.71
CA PRO A 225 -8.22 11.97 -13.10
C PRO A 225 -9.50 12.62 -13.68
N LYS A 226 -10.56 11.83 -13.89
CA LYS A 226 -11.82 12.31 -14.51
C LYS A 226 -13.08 11.85 -13.77
N GLY A 227 -12.95 11.03 -12.73
CA GLY A 227 -14.07 10.41 -12.05
C GLY A 227 -14.77 9.31 -12.87
N GLU A 228 -14.29 9.00 -14.09
CA GLU A 228 -14.95 8.04 -14.99
C GLU A 228 -14.98 6.62 -14.40
N LEU A 229 -13.92 6.22 -13.70
CA LEU A 229 -13.84 4.92 -13.05
C LEU A 229 -14.76 4.87 -11.83
N LEU A 230 -14.85 5.96 -11.08
CA LEU A 230 -15.80 6.10 -9.98
C LEU A 230 -17.24 5.93 -10.47
N TYR A 231 -17.63 6.69 -11.50
CA TYR A 231 -18.96 6.63 -12.12
C TYR A 231 -19.31 5.25 -12.62
N GLU A 232 -18.33 4.57 -13.21
CA GLU A 232 -18.51 3.25 -13.76
C GLU A 232 -18.65 2.21 -12.63
N HIS A 233 -17.83 2.21 -11.58
CA HIS A 233 -17.70 1.04 -10.68
C HIS A 233 -18.35 1.16 -9.29
N LYS A 234 -18.65 2.36 -8.78
CA LYS A 234 -19.08 2.56 -7.38
C LYS A 234 -20.30 1.71 -6.97
N GLU A 235 -21.37 1.70 -7.76
CA GLU A 235 -22.60 0.95 -7.46
C GLU A 235 -22.35 -0.56 -7.31
N GLN A 236 -21.53 -1.14 -8.20
CA GLN A 236 -21.24 -2.57 -8.17
C GLN A 236 -20.39 -2.93 -6.95
N LEU A 237 -19.40 -2.10 -6.61
CA LEU A 237 -18.58 -2.27 -5.43
C LEU A 237 -19.45 -2.24 -4.16
N LEU A 238 -20.35 -1.25 -4.03
CA LEU A 238 -21.30 -1.16 -2.93
C LEU A 238 -22.22 -2.39 -2.85
N SER A 239 -22.75 -2.85 -3.99
CA SER A 239 -23.62 -4.05 -4.04
C SER A 239 -22.90 -5.33 -3.61
N ASP A 240 -21.58 -5.41 -3.85
CA ASP A 240 -20.74 -6.51 -3.41
C ASP A 240 -20.25 -6.32 -1.97
N GLY A 241 -20.67 -5.26 -1.27
CA GLY A 241 -20.36 -4.97 0.14
C GLY A 241 -18.96 -4.39 0.37
N TYR A 242 -18.35 -3.75 -0.63
CA TYR A 242 -17.13 -2.98 -0.41
C TYR A 242 -17.42 -1.72 0.40
N ASP A 243 -16.47 -1.34 1.27
CA ASP A 243 -16.42 0.02 1.79
C ASP A 243 -15.85 0.93 0.68
N VAL A 244 -16.70 1.76 0.06
CA VAL A 244 -16.28 2.63 -1.05
C VAL A 244 -16.07 4.04 -0.52
N ARG A 245 -14.83 4.51 -0.61
CA ARG A 245 -14.40 5.85 -0.18
C ARG A 245 -13.98 6.69 -1.36
N VAL A 246 -14.26 7.97 -1.32
CA VAL A 246 -14.01 8.90 -2.43
C VAL A 246 -13.36 10.17 -1.90
N ILE A 247 -12.12 10.44 -2.25
CA ILE A 247 -11.51 11.75 -2.04
C ILE A 247 -11.62 12.50 -3.36
N ASN A 248 -12.45 13.56 -3.41
CA ASN A 248 -12.75 14.26 -4.64
C ASN A 248 -12.21 15.70 -4.61
N TYR A 249 -11.10 15.97 -5.30
CA TYR A 249 -10.53 17.30 -5.42
C TYR A 249 -11.18 18.14 -6.54
N ILE A 250 -12.05 17.56 -7.37
CA ILE A 250 -12.85 18.27 -8.38
C ILE A 250 -14.12 18.83 -7.72
N HIS A 251 -14.88 17.97 -7.07
CA HIS A 251 -16.10 18.29 -6.32
C HIS A 251 -16.00 17.78 -4.87
N PRO A 252 -15.30 18.49 -3.96
CA PRO A 252 -15.06 18.00 -2.60
C PRO A 252 -16.33 17.77 -1.78
N GLU A 253 -17.42 18.46 -2.10
CA GLU A 253 -18.75 18.25 -1.52
C GLU A 253 -19.40 16.89 -1.86
N GLU A 254 -18.91 16.20 -2.89
CA GLU A 254 -19.36 14.86 -3.29
C GLU A 254 -18.48 13.74 -2.71
N GLY A 255 -17.41 14.09 -2.00
CA GLY A 255 -16.42 13.17 -1.44
C GLY A 255 -16.47 13.03 0.09
N ASP A 256 -15.72 12.07 0.59
CA ASP A 256 -15.33 11.92 1.99
C ASP A 256 -14.29 12.97 2.37
N ARG A 257 -14.32 13.38 3.64
CA ARG A 257 -13.26 14.21 4.20
C ARG A 257 -12.05 13.34 4.56
N TYR A 258 -10.85 13.82 4.26
CA TYR A 258 -9.59 13.16 4.62
C TYR A 258 -8.54 14.21 4.97
N SER A 259 -8.10 14.20 6.23
CA SER A 259 -7.02 15.05 6.72
C SER A 259 -5.70 14.28 6.72
N PRO A 260 -4.67 14.74 5.99
CA PRO A 260 -3.33 14.16 6.10
C PRO A 260 -2.74 14.27 7.51
N LEU A 261 -3.23 15.20 8.35
CA LEU A 261 -2.78 15.36 9.73
C LEU A 261 -3.41 14.36 10.68
N SER A 262 -4.47 13.64 10.30
CA SER A 262 -5.19 12.73 11.22
C SER A 262 -4.27 11.65 11.78
N ILE A 263 -3.39 11.06 10.95
CA ILE A 263 -2.44 10.05 11.40
C ILE A 263 -1.48 10.56 12.49
N VAL A 264 -1.10 11.84 12.41
CA VAL A 264 -0.24 12.50 13.39
C VAL A 264 -1.02 12.74 14.67
N ILE A 265 -2.22 13.31 14.55
CA ILE A 265 -3.11 13.62 15.67
C ILE A 265 -3.46 12.34 16.43
N ASP A 266 -3.94 11.31 15.73
CA ASP A 266 -4.32 10.03 16.32
C ASP A 266 -3.15 9.38 17.06
N SER A 267 -1.95 9.43 16.47
CA SER A 267 -0.74 8.89 17.11
C SER A 267 -0.33 9.68 18.34
N TYR A 268 -0.46 11.01 18.31
CA TYR A 268 -0.15 11.88 19.44
C TYR A 268 -1.15 11.70 20.57
N ARG A 269 -2.46 11.72 20.26
CA ARG A 269 -3.55 11.51 21.23
C ARG A 269 -3.48 10.14 21.88
N LYS A 270 -3.10 9.11 21.10
CA LYS A 270 -2.86 7.77 21.64
C LYS A 270 -1.69 7.78 22.64
N ALA A 271 -0.56 8.37 22.29
CA ALA A 271 0.58 8.49 23.19
C ALA A 271 0.24 9.31 24.45
N GLU A 272 -0.54 10.38 24.30
CA GLU A 272 -0.98 11.23 25.41
C GLU A 272 -1.85 10.43 26.37
N LYS A 273 -2.78 9.63 25.85
CA LYS A 273 -3.60 8.73 26.66
C LYS A 273 -2.76 7.68 27.39
N GLU A 274 -1.88 6.98 26.68
CA GLU A 274 -1.00 5.96 27.29
C GLU A 274 -0.12 6.54 28.39
N TYR A 275 0.38 7.76 28.20
CA TYR A 275 1.14 8.51 29.21
C TYR A 275 0.27 8.88 30.43
N LEU A 276 -0.93 9.39 30.22
CA LEU A 276 -1.85 9.76 31.31
C LEU A 276 -2.27 8.55 32.13
N ASP A 277 -2.62 7.43 31.47
CA ASP A 277 -2.97 6.17 32.12
C ASP A 277 -1.79 5.67 32.99
N SER A 278 -0.56 5.70 32.43
CA SER A 278 0.66 5.31 33.16
C SER A 278 0.97 6.25 34.33
N LYS A 279 0.70 7.55 34.17
CA LYS A 279 0.89 8.56 35.22
C LYS A 279 -0.09 8.40 36.36
N GLU A 280 -1.34 8.05 36.06
CA GLU A 280 -2.34 7.74 37.08
C GLU A 280 -1.93 6.52 37.90
N GLU A 281 -1.50 5.44 37.26
CA GLU A 281 -0.99 4.23 37.94
C GLU A 281 0.25 4.55 38.80
N TYR A 282 1.21 5.30 38.25
CA TYR A 282 2.41 5.72 38.96
C TYR A 282 2.10 6.59 40.19
N THR A 283 1.16 7.52 40.08
CA THR A 283 0.74 8.39 41.19
C THR A 283 0.00 7.62 42.28
N ALA A 284 -0.84 6.64 41.89
CA ALA A 284 -1.50 5.75 42.83
C ALA A 284 -0.50 4.92 43.64
N LYS A 285 0.53 4.37 42.98
CA LYS A 285 1.63 3.64 43.65
C LYS A 285 2.43 4.53 44.60
N ILE A 286 2.76 5.76 44.20
CA ILE A 286 3.42 6.72 45.13
C ILE A 286 2.56 6.95 46.36
N THR A 287 1.26 7.16 46.18
CA THR A 287 0.33 7.39 47.29
C THR A 287 0.30 6.19 48.24
N GLU A 288 0.26 4.97 47.69
CA GLU A 288 0.34 3.74 48.48
C GLU A 288 1.65 3.63 49.29
N TYR A 289 2.80 3.99 48.69
CA TYR A 289 4.08 4.03 49.41
C TYR A 289 4.06 5.08 50.52
N LEU A 290 3.53 6.28 50.27
CA LEU A 290 3.43 7.35 51.27
C LEU A 290 2.55 6.93 52.45
N ASP A 291 1.44 6.25 52.20
CA ASP A 291 0.56 5.73 53.25
C ASP A 291 1.29 4.67 54.12
N LYS A 292 2.06 3.77 53.49
CA LYS A 292 2.88 2.78 54.21
C LYS A 292 4.00 3.44 55.02
N ILE A 293 4.65 4.47 54.47
CA ILE A 293 5.71 5.24 55.15
C ILE A 293 5.15 5.97 56.38
N ASN A 294 3.96 6.57 56.25
CA ASN A 294 3.29 7.27 57.36
C ASN A 294 2.88 6.31 58.50
N ALA A 295 2.65 5.04 58.21
CA ALA A 295 2.31 4.01 59.19
C ALA A 295 3.53 3.26 59.79
N ALA A 296 4.74 3.50 59.27
CA ALA A 296 5.96 2.78 59.67
C ALA A 296 6.88 3.64 60.55
N GLU A 297 7.67 3.00 61.42
CA GLU A 297 8.65 3.66 62.29
C GLU A 297 10.06 3.06 62.14
N GLY A 298 11.08 3.83 62.54
CA GLY A 298 12.48 3.39 62.61
C GLY A 298 13.06 2.92 61.26
N LEU A 299 13.78 1.80 61.29
CA LEU A 299 14.51 1.25 60.13
C LEU A 299 13.58 0.85 58.97
N GLN A 300 12.34 0.45 59.26
CA GLN A 300 11.35 0.08 58.25
C GLN A 300 10.91 1.29 57.43
N LYS A 301 10.73 2.45 58.07
CA LYS A 301 10.41 3.70 57.40
C LYS A 301 11.51 4.11 56.42
N GLN A 302 12.78 4.11 56.87
CA GLN A 302 13.93 4.40 56.01
C GLN A 302 14.03 3.46 54.81
N ARG A 303 13.73 2.18 54.98
CA ARG A 303 13.71 1.22 53.87
C ARG A 303 12.65 1.58 52.83
N LEU A 304 11.43 1.87 53.26
CA LEU A 304 10.33 2.24 52.36
C LEU A 304 10.58 3.57 51.64
N GLU A 305 11.22 4.54 52.31
CA GLU A 305 11.63 5.81 51.69
C GLU A 305 12.66 5.58 50.58
N ASN A 306 13.65 4.71 50.80
CA ASN A 306 14.62 4.33 49.77
C ASN A 306 13.98 3.58 48.59
N GLU A 307 13.08 2.63 48.88
CA GLU A 307 12.32 1.91 47.85
C GLU A 307 11.44 2.86 47.03
N LEU A 308 10.79 3.84 47.66
CA LEU A 308 10.02 4.88 46.97
C LEU A 308 10.92 5.74 46.08
N LEU A 309 12.10 6.15 46.56
CA LEU A 309 13.05 6.94 45.78
C LEU A 309 13.54 6.18 44.54
N GLU A 310 13.83 4.88 44.69
CA GLU A 310 14.19 4.00 43.59
C GLU A 310 13.02 3.85 42.60
N TYR A 311 11.82 3.63 43.11
CA TYR A 311 10.61 3.55 42.28
C TYR A 311 10.40 4.83 41.47
N MET A 312 10.51 5.99 42.12
CA MET A 312 10.34 7.29 41.47
C MET A 312 11.39 7.55 40.38
N LYS A 313 12.61 7.03 40.56
CA LYS A 313 13.70 7.20 39.60
C LYS A 313 13.55 6.32 38.37
N TYR A 314 13.14 5.06 38.53
CA TYR A 314 13.15 4.07 37.44
C TYR A 314 11.80 3.88 36.74
N TYR A 315 10.69 4.24 37.39
CA TYR A 315 9.34 4.01 36.87
C TYR A 315 8.57 5.30 36.57
N ALA A 316 9.21 6.46 36.65
CA ALA A 316 8.60 7.71 36.22
C ALA A 316 8.17 7.61 34.75
N PRO A 317 6.87 7.76 34.45
CA PRO A 317 6.40 7.65 33.08
C PRO A 317 6.93 8.82 32.25
N GLU A 318 7.36 8.51 31.03
CA GLU A 318 7.80 9.49 30.04
C GLU A 318 6.76 9.59 28.92
N PHE A 319 6.54 10.81 28.43
CA PHE A 319 5.61 11.04 27.33
C PHE A 319 6.30 10.76 25.99
N ASP A 320 6.13 9.55 25.45
CA ASP A 320 6.69 9.14 24.17
C ASP A 320 5.72 9.34 22.99
N TYR A 321 5.89 10.45 22.27
CA TYR A 321 5.17 10.74 21.02
C TYR A 321 6.04 10.56 19.77
N SER A 322 7.11 9.75 19.84
CA SER A 322 8.07 9.53 18.74
C SER A 322 7.39 9.09 17.44
N LYS A 323 6.33 8.27 17.54
CA LYS A 323 5.56 7.82 16.37
C LYS A 323 4.85 8.98 15.68
N ALA A 324 4.23 9.88 16.43
CA ALA A 324 3.57 11.07 15.89
C ALA A 324 4.61 12.01 15.25
N ALA A 325 5.76 12.20 15.91
CA ALA A 325 6.86 13.01 15.38
C ALA A 325 7.41 12.47 14.06
N MET A 326 7.57 11.14 13.94
CA MET A 326 8.00 10.50 12.71
C MET A 326 7.01 10.75 11.56
N PHE A 327 5.71 10.52 11.80
CA PHE A 327 4.69 10.76 10.77
C PHE A 327 4.60 12.22 10.36
N LEU A 328 4.70 13.16 11.32
CA LEU A 328 4.67 14.59 11.03
C LEU A 328 5.86 15.02 10.19
N ARG A 329 7.06 14.53 10.53
CA ARG A 329 8.27 14.78 9.74
C ARG A 329 8.12 14.26 8.31
N GLU A 330 7.68 13.01 8.14
CA GLU A 330 7.52 12.41 6.81
C GLU A 330 6.46 13.16 5.97
N LEU A 331 5.36 13.56 6.59
CA LEU A 331 4.31 14.37 5.97
C LEU A 331 4.89 15.72 5.51
N ALA A 332 5.56 16.43 6.40
CA ALA A 332 6.11 17.76 6.13
C ALA A 332 7.22 17.69 5.05
N ASP A 333 8.16 16.76 5.18
CA ASP A 333 9.28 16.58 4.24
C ASP A 333 8.83 16.12 2.86
N GLN A 334 7.61 15.59 2.73
CA GLN A 334 6.99 15.31 1.45
C GLN A 334 6.21 16.50 0.92
N PHE A 335 5.47 17.20 1.78
CA PHE A 335 4.66 18.35 1.40
C PHE A 335 5.52 19.52 0.90
N PHE A 336 6.67 19.76 1.54
CA PHE A 336 7.64 20.79 1.16
C PHE A 336 8.70 20.29 0.17
N TYR A 337 8.65 19.02 -0.27
CA TYR A 337 9.59 18.51 -1.25
C TYR A 337 9.37 19.14 -2.63
N ASP A 338 10.47 19.58 -3.25
CA ASP A 338 10.47 20.04 -4.64
C ASP A 338 11.74 19.53 -5.34
N PRO A 339 11.63 18.54 -6.24
CA PRO A 339 12.78 17.97 -6.93
C PRO A 339 13.44 18.95 -7.91
N LYS A 340 12.74 20.02 -8.34
CA LYS A 340 13.25 20.99 -9.30
C LYS A 340 13.96 22.18 -8.64
N ALA A 341 13.83 22.33 -7.32
CA ALA A 341 14.29 23.51 -6.58
C ALA A 341 15.64 23.28 -5.86
N HIS A 342 16.68 22.84 -6.59
CA HIS A 342 18.00 22.53 -6.00
C HIS A 342 18.61 23.68 -5.19
N ASN A 343 18.44 24.93 -5.64
CA ASN A 343 18.98 26.12 -4.96
C ASN A 343 18.14 26.58 -3.76
N GLU A 344 16.91 26.09 -3.61
CA GLU A 344 15.98 26.46 -2.53
C GLU A 344 15.74 25.31 -1.54
N ALA A 345 16.41 24.17 -1.74
CA ALA A 345 16.23 22.96 -0.92
C ALA A 345 16.40 23.25 0.59
N HIS A 346 17.41 24.04 0.96
CA HIS A 346 17.64 24.45 2.34
C HIS A 346 16.45 25.23 2.94
N PHE A 347 15.86 26.16 2.19
CA PHE A 347 14.70 26.93 2.65
C PHE A 347 13.43 26.08 2.74
N ASN A 348 13.29 25.08 1.87
CA ASN A 348 12.19 24.12 1.94
C ASN A 348 12.29 23.23 3.20
N ASP A 349 13.50 22.82 3.58
CA ASP A 349 13.73 22.05 4.82
C ASP A 349 13.44 22.89 6.07
N GLN A 350 13.82 24.18 6.05
CA GLN A 350 13.48 25.13 7.13
C GLN A 350 11.97 25.42 7.18
N ALA A 351 11.29 25.54 6.03
CA ALA A 351 9.84 25.69 5.95
C ALA A 351 9.10 24.44 6.46
N SER A 352 9.62 23.24 6.15
CA SER A 352 9.16 21.98 6.75
C SER A 352 9.28 22.02 8.27
N SER A 353 10.42 22.48 8.80
CA SER A 353 10.63 22.61 10.24
C SER A 353 9.69 23.61 10.91
N LEU A 354 9.40 24.74 10.26
CA LEU A 354 8.41 25.72 10.70
C LEU A 354 7.01 25.10 10.77
N PHE A 355 6.59 24.40 9.71
CA PHE A 355 5.31 23.69 9.67
C PHE A 355 5.19 22.68 10.81
N GLN A 356 6.21 21.84 11.01
CA GLN A 356 6.24 20.85 12.09
C GLN A 356 6.12 21.52 13.46
N GLY A 357 6.87 22.61 13.69
CA GLY A 357 6.84 23.36 14.95
C GLY A 357 5.44 23.92 15.27
N ILE A 358 4.73 24.42 14.26
CA ILE A 358 3.35 24.92 14.44
C ILE A 358 2.37 23.77 14.70
N VAL A 359 2.48 22.66 13.98
CA VAL A 359 1.60 21.50 14.22
C VAL A 359 1.83 20.94 15.63
N PHE A 360 3.08 20.84 16.10
CA PHE A 360 3.35 20.48 17.50
C PHE A 360 2.78 21.49 18.49
N LEU A 361 2.90 22.80 18.20
CA LEU A 361 2.31 23.82 19.05
C LEU A 361 0.79 23.59 19.21
N LEU A 362 0.09 23.28 18.12
CA LEU A 362 -1.35 23.00 18.12
C LEU A 362 -1.70 21.69 18.87
N LEU A 363 -0.87 20.65 18.72
CA LEU A 363 -1.07 19.36 19.43
C LEU A 363 -0.87 19.48 20.94
N GLU A 364 0.13 20.25 21.35
CA GLU A 364 0.51 20.48 22.74
C GLU A 364 -0.38 21.52 23.45
N GLU A 365 -1.17 22.31 22.71
CA GLU A 365 -1.97 23.39 23.27
C GLU A 365 -3.28 22.87 23.87
N LYS A 366 -3.73 23.57 24.93
CA LYS A 366 -5.03 23.36 25.55
C LYS A 366 -5.85 24.64 25.46
N SER A 367 -6.94 24.60 24.70
CA SER A 367 -7.91 25.69 24.58
C SER A 367 -8.91 25.65 25.72
N TYR A 368 -9.40 26.82 26.14
CA TYR A 368 -10.47 26.88 27.12
C TYR A 368 -11.79 26.50 26.48
N ASN A 369 -12.39 25.41 26.95
CA ASN A 369 -13.72 24.99 26.53
C ASN A 369 -14.78 25.69 27.39
N PRO A 370 -15.64 26.56 26.82
CA PRO A 370 -16.66 27.29 27.58
C PRO A 370 -17.71 26.38 28.23
N GLU A 371 -18.02 25.23 27.60
CA GLU A 371 -19.02 24.29 28.09
C GLU A 371 -18.52 23.52 29.31
N SER A 372 -17.29 23.01 29.26
CA SER A 372 -16.70 22.26 30.37
C SER A 372 -16.00 23.14 31.41
N LYS A 373 -15.80 24.43 31.11
CA LYS A 373 -15.05 25.42 31.90
C LYS A 373 -13.62 24.96 32.23
N LYS A 374 -13.04 24.11 31.40
CA LYS A 374 -11.69 23.55 31.56
C LYS A 374 -10.83 23.85 30.34
N ARG A 375 -9.51 23.87 30.54
CA ARG A 375 -8.57 23.84 29.43
C ARG A 375 -8.43 22.41 28.93
N GLU A 376 -8.88 22.19 27.71
CA GLU A 376 -8.89 20.90 27.04
C GLU A 376 -8.00 20.95 25.80
N PRO A 377 -7.45 19.81 25.35
CA PRO A 377 -6.67 19.78 24.12
C PRO A 377 -7.45 20.41 22.96
N VAL A 378 -6.73 21.12 22.07
CA VAL A 378 -7.34 21.69 20.86
C VAL A 378 -8.10 20.58 20.12
N PRO A 379 -9.39 20.80 19.75
CA PRO A 379 -10.18 19.80 19.04
C PRO A 379 -9.47 19.34 17.76
N ASP A 380 -9.51 18.04 17.47
CA ASP A 380 -8.75 17.46 16.33
C ASP A 380 -9.12 18.09 14.98
N GLU A 381 -10.38 18.57 14.82
CA GLU A 381 -10.83 19.26 13.60
C GLU A 381 -10.27 20.68 13.45
N GLU A 382 -9.79 21.28 14.53
CA GLU A 382 -9.10 22.58 14.54
C GLU A 382 -7.60 22.42 14.24
N ILE A 383 -7.04 21.21 14.27
CA ILE A 383 -5.65 20.94 13.89
C ILE A 383 -5.60 20.64 12.39
N ASN A 384 -5.64 21.71 11.60
CA ASN A 384 -5.71 21.65 10.14
C ASN A 384 -4.77 22.66 9.47
N PHE A 385 -4.58 22.54 8.15
CA PHE A 385 -3.69 23.42 7.38
C PHE A 385 -4.06 24.92 7.47
N LYS A 386 -5.34 25.24 7.67
CA LYS A 386 -5.80 26.62 7.83
C LYS A 386 -5.34 27.18 9.18
N SER A 387 -5.51 26.42 10.26
CA SER A 387 -4.99 26.77 11.59
C SER A 387 -3.48 26.90 11.61
N VAL A 388 -2.75 26.06 10.87
CA VAL A 388 -1.29 26.20 10.75
C VAL A 388 -0.91 27.55 10.14
N MET A 389 -1.56 27.94 9.03
CA MET A 389 -1.33 29.26 8.42
C MET A 389 -1.72 30.42 9.32
N GLU A 390 -2.87 30.32 9.97
CA GLU A 390 -3.37 31.38 10.84
C GLU A 390 -2.50 31.55 12.09
N THR A 391 -2.04 30.43 12.66
CA THR A 391 -1.11 30.42 13.80
C THR A 391 0.22 31.08 13.45
N TYR A 392 0.71 30.83 12.24
CA TYR A 392 1.89 31.54 11.74
C TYR A 392 1.63 33.06 11.61
N ARG A 393 0.57 33.46 10.88
CA ARG A 393 0.28 34.86 10.59
C ARG A 393 0.04 35.68 11.85
N SER A 394 -0.90 35.25 12.68
CA SER A 394 -1.22 35.91 13.95
C SER A 394 -0.06 35.84 14.95
N GLY A 395 0.70 34.73 14.96
CA GLY A 395 1.86 34.57 15.81
C GLY A 395 3.04 35.50 15.46
N MET A 396 3.17 35.89 14.19
CA MET A 396 4.23 36.81 13.75
C MET A 396 3.89 38.28 13.97
N GLU A 397 2.65 38.61 14.32
CA GLU A 397 2.32 39.96 14.77
C GLU A 397 3.14 40.31 16.02
N THR A 398 3.65 41.54 16.06
CA THR A 398 4.53 41.98 17.15
C THR A 398 3.75 42.65 18.26
N VAL A 399 4.23 42.44 19.49
CA VAL A 399 3.71 43.06 20.69
C VAL A 399 4.84 43.76 21.43
N LEU A 400 4.48 44.78 22.20
CA LEU A 400 5.43 45.55 23.00
C LEU A 400 5.57 44.89 24.35
N VAL A 401 6.77 44.37 24.65
CA VAL A 401 7.11 43.78 25.94
C VAL A 401 8.06 44.72 26.67
N LYS A 402 7.70 45.11 27.89
CA LYS A 402 8.59 45.89 28.78
C LYS A 402 9.55 44.95 29.49
N ALA A 403 10.84 45.15 29.29
CA ALA A 403 11.91 44.52 30.07
C ALA A 403 12.69 45.63 30.79
N GLY A 404 12.29 45.94 32.02
CA GLY A 404 12.80 47.10 32.75
C GLY A 404 12.39 48.42 32.08
N ALA A 405 13.36 49.31 31.81
CA ALA A 405 13.13 50.58 31.13
C ALA A 405 13.04 50.46 29.59
N THR A 406 13.33 49.29 29.03
CA THR A 406 13.39 49.08 27.58
C THR A 406 12.11 48.42 27.07
N VAL A 407 11.52 48.98 26.01
CA VAL A 407 10.38 48.40 25.31
C VAL A 407 10.88 47.66 24.08
N MET A 408 10.68 46.35 24.02
CA MET A 408 11.07 45.52 22.88
C MET A 408 9.84 45.12 22.07
N LYS A 409 9.96 45.13 20.74
CA LYS A 409 8.96 44.52 19.84
C LYS A 409 9.29 43.04 19.70
N VAL A 410 8.38 42.18 20.15
CA VAL A 410 8.56 40.72 20.16
C VAL A 410 7.39 40.07 19.44
N PRO A 411 7.60 39.08 18.56
CA PRO A 411 6.49 38.31 17.98
C PRO A 411 5.64 37.62 19.05
N LYS A 412 4.31 37.63 18.91
CA LYS A 412 3.37 36.96 19.82
C LYS A 412 3.72 35.48 20.02
N LEU A 413 4.16 34.82 18.95
CA LEU A 413 4.60 33.43 18.98
C LEU A 413 5.78 33.22 19.93
N LYS A 414 6.78 34.11 19.90
CA LYS A 414 7.94 34.03 20.80
C LYS A 414 7.50 34.16 22.26
N PHE A 415 6.63 35.12 22.54
CA PHE A 415 6.09 35.34 23.88
C PHE A 415 5.31 34.13 24.41
N LEU A 416 4.48 33.50 23.56
CA LEU A 416 3.72 32.30 23.91
C LEU A 416 4.66 31.13 24.25
N LEU A 417 5.69 30.90 23.42
CA LEU A 417 6.65 29.82 23.61
C LEU A 417 7.44 29.96 24.91
N GLU A 418 7.95 31.17 25.19
CA GLU A 418 8.74 31.44 26.41
C GLU A 418 7.92 31.29 27.71
N ARG A 419 6.60 31.50 27.66
CA ARG A 419 5.72 31.40 28.83
C ARG A 419 5.10 30.03 29.05
N LYS A 420 4.70 29.34 27.98
CA LYS A 420 3.88 28.11 28.08
C LYS A 420 4.61 26.82 27.76
N ARG A 421 5.76 26.87 27.09
CA ARG A 421 6.45 25.67 26.61
C ARG A 421 7.75 25.42 27.35
N LYS A 422 8.05 24.14 27.56
CA LYS A 422 9.35 23.71 28.06
C LYS A 422 10.35 23.77 26.92
N LYS A 423 11.62 24.03 27.26
CA LYS A 423 12.72 24.01 26.27
C LYS A 423 12.89 22.64 25.59
N THR A 424 12.37 21.59 26.20
CA THR A 424 12.37 20.21 25.70
C THR A 424 11.26 19.93 24.69
N ASP A 425 10.20 20.74 24.65
CA ASP A 425 9.04 20.54 23.76
C ASP A 425 9.45 20.77 22.30
N GLU A 426 8.91 19.96 21.39
CA GLU A 426 9.28 20.04 19.97
C GLU A 426 8.80 21.33 19.33
N SER A 427 7.65 21.87 19.76
CA SER A 427 7.19 23.19 19.31
C SER A 427 8.20 24.27 19.69
N TYR A 428 8.73 24.25 20.92
CA TYR A 428 9.69 25.24 21.40
C TYR A 428 10.99 25.16 20.60
N LYS A 429 11.59 23.97 20.49
CA LYS A 429 12.86 23.77 19.76
C LYS A 429 12.78 24.28 18.32
N LYS A 430 11.76 23.87 17.58
CA LYS A 430 11.62 24.18 16.15
C LYS A 430 11.28 25.65 15.91
N LEU A 431 10.31 26.19 16.66
CA LEU A 431 9.85 27.56 16.45
C LEU A 431 10.85 28.59 16.99
N MET A 432 11.53 28.33 18.11
CA MET A 432 12.58 29.23 18.61
C MET A 432 13.79 29.26 17.67
N ALA A 433 14.13 28.14 17.03
CA ALA A 433 15.18 28.13 16.00
C ALA A 433 14.83 29.07 14.84
N PHE A 434 13.61 28.99 14.30
CA PHE A 434 13.11 29.89 13.26
C PHE A 434 13.07 31.38 13.71
N LEU A 435 12.60 31.63 14.94
CA LEU A 435 12.53 32.99 15.49
C LEU A 435 13.92 33.58 15.75
N SER A 436 14.94 32.75 15.95
CA SER A 436 16.32 33.18 16.18
C SER A 436 17.11 33.42 14.88
N THR A 437 16.59 32.97 13.74
CA THR A 437 17.17 33.22 12.42
C THR A 437 17.18 34.72 12.09
N GLY A 438 18.19 35.20 11.35
CA GLY A 438 18.27 36.60 10.91
C GLY A 438 17.15 36.99 9.95
N ASP A 439 16.76 38.26 9.93
CA ASP A 439 15.53 38.71 9.24
C ASP A 439 15.50 38.40 7.73
N LYS A 440 16.63 38.52 7.03
CA LYS A 440 16.72 38.20 5.59
C LYS A 440 16.45 36.72 5.33
N GLU A 441 17.08 35.84 6.10
CA GLU A 441 16.91 34.39 5.96
C GLU A 441 15.51 33.97 6.40
N ARG A 442 14.97 34.57 7.47
CA ARG A 442 13.57 34.37 7.89
C ARG A 442 12.60 34.72 6.76
N GLY A 443 12.82 35.83 6.04
CA GLY A 443 12.02 36.22 4.89
C GLY A 443 11.99 35.15 3.78
N SER A 444 13.14 34.54 3.48
CA SER A 444 13.24 33.44 2.50
C SER A 444 12.48 32.19 2.97
N ILE A 445 12.64 31.78 4.23
CA ILE A 445 11.92 30.64 4.82
C ILE A 445 10.41 30.85 4.72
N VAL A 446 9.95 32.04 5.08
CA VAL A 446 8.52 32.41 5.04
C VAL A 446 8.00 32.36 3.62
N THR A 447 8.75 32.88 2.65
CA THR A 447 8.36 32.84 1.24
C THR A 447 8.17 31.40 0.77
N SER A 448 9.12 30.50 1.09
CA SER A 448 8.98 29.07 0.78
C SER A 448 7.78 28.43 1.49
N PHE A 449 7.57 28.75 2.77
CA PHE A 449 6.44 28.25 3.55
C PHE A 449 5.09 28.67 2.97
N GLU A 450 4.88 29.98 2.74
CA GLU A 450 3.63 30.52 2.24
C GLU A 450 3.33 30.05 0.82
N ASN A 451 4.34 29.98 -0.07
CA ASN A 451 4.16 29.52 -1.44
C ASN A 451 3.61 28.08 -1.49
N LYS A 452 4.15 27.18 -0.66
CA LYS A 452 3.69 25.77 -0.60
C LYS A 452 2.33 25.65 0.10
N MET A 453 2.09 26.40 1.18
CA MET A 453 0.82 26.38 1.90
C MET A 453 -0.34 27.00 1.09
N LYS A 454 -0.04 27.95 0.19
CA LYS A 454 -1.02 28.59 -0.69
C LYS A 454 -1.74 27.57 -1.58
N ASP A 455 -1.04 26.56 -2.07
CA ASP A 455 -1.61 25.52 -2.94
C ASP A 455 -2.79 24.78 -2.31
N VAL A 456 -2.79 24.63 -0.97
CA VAL A 456 -3.87 23.99 -0.22
C VAL A 456 -4.89 25.02 0.27
N THR A 457 -4.43 26.20 0.66
CA THR A 457 -5.27 27.19 1.34
C THR A 457 -6.11 28.07 0.42
N LEU A 458 -5.82 28.10 -0.89
CA LEU A 458 -6.61 28.87 -1.86
C LEU A 458 -8.05 28.38 -2.03
N ASN A 459 -8.28 27.07 -1.92
CA ASN A 459 -9.61 26.48 -2.11
C ASN A 459 -10.22 26.12 -0.76
N GLU A 460 -11.14 26.97 -0.28
CA GLU A 460 -11.82 26.78 1.00
C GLU A 460 -12.59 25.46 1.07
N THR A 461 -13.15 24.96 -0.04
CA THR A 461 -13.86 23.68 -0.08
C THR A 461 -12.90 22.51 0.13
N VAL A 462 -11.70 22.56 -0.48
CA VAL A 462 -10.64 21.55 -0.26
C VAL A 462 -10.12 21.61 1.17
N LEU A 463 -9.94 22.81 1.75
CA LEU A 463 -9.59 22.96 3.16
C LEU A 463 -10.62 22.31 4.09
N ARG A 464 -11.92 22.48 3.81
CA ARG A 464 -12.99 21.83 4.57
C ARG A 464 -12.98 20.32 4.44
N MET A 465 -12.68 19.80 3.24
CA MET A 465 -12.49 18.37 3.02
C MET A 465 -11.28 17.83 3.81
N MET A 466 -10.23 18.64 3.99
CA MET A 466 -9.01 18.25 4.69
C MET A 466 -9.02 18.54 6.19
N ALA A 467 -10.08 19.13 6.75
CA ALA A 467 -10.12 19.51 8.16
C ALA A 467 -10.27 18.30 9.10
N LYS A 468 -10.87 17.20 8.62
CA LYS A 468 -11.13 15.99 9.41
C LYS A 468 -11.15 14.76 8.51
N SER A 469 -10.83 13.59 9.04
CA SER A 469 -10.98 12.31 8.32
C SER A 469 -12.32 11.65 8.67
N ASP A 470 -13.10 11.25 7.65
CA ASP A 470 -14.37 10.52 7.81
C ASP A 470 -14.16 8.99 7.83
N PHE A 471 -12.95 8.51 7.52
CA PHE A 471 -12.57 7.09 7.52
C PHE A 471 -11.10 6.88 7.89
N ASP A 472 -10.77 5.70 8.41
CA ASP A 472 -9.39 5.26 8.64
C ASP A 472 -8.85 4.61 7.34
N VAL A 473 -7.80 5.17 6.76
CA VAL A 473 -7.20 4.66 5.53
C VAL A 473 -6.55 3.28 5.71
N ALA A 474 -6.18 2.91 6.95
CA ALA A 474 -5.66 1.58 7.28
C ALA A 474 -6.71 0.48 7.06
N ASP A 475 -8.01 0.82 7.05
CA ASP A 475 -9.08 -0.14 6.77
C ASP A 475 -8.96 -0.77 5.38
N ILE A 476 -8.26 -0.14 4.43
CA ILE A 476 -7.96 -0.70 3.11
C ILE A 476 -7.23 -2.06 3.23
N GLY A 477 -6.38 -2.22 4.24
CA GLY A 477 -5.68 -3.48 4.50
C GLY A 477 -6.47 -4.46 5.37
N ARG A 478 -7.46 -4.00 6.13
CA ARG A 478 -8.22 -4.79 7.11
C ARG A 478 -9.48 -5.41 6.54
N LYS A 479 -10.20 -4.66 5.70
CA LYS A 479 -11.46 -5.05 5.06
C LYS A 479 -11.44 -4.66 3.58
N LYS A 480 -12.33 -5.26 2.79
CA LYS A 480 -12.44 -4.96 1.35
C LYS A 480 -12.92 -3.52 1.15
N THR A 481 -12.01 -2.69 0.66
CA THR A 481 -12.22 -1.24 0.52
C THR A 481 -11.77 -0.78 -0.86
N ALA A 482 -12.55 0.11 -1.48
CA ALA A 482 -12.18 0.77 -2.72
C ALA A 482 -12.08 2.28 -2.46
N LEU A 483 -10.85 2.80 -2.49
CA LEU A 483 -10.59 4.24 -2.37
C LEU A 483 -10.41 4.84 -3.76
N PHE A 484 -11.32 5.71 -4.17
CA PHE A 484 -11.19 6.52 -5.37
C PHE A 484 -10.61 7.88 -5.01
N ILE A 485 -9.59 8.31 -5.74
CA ILE A 485 -9.02 9.65 -5.62
C ILE A 485 -9.26 10.36 -6.94
N VAL A 486 -10.17 11.32 -6.93
CA VAL A 486 -10.58 12.09 -8.10
C VAL A 486 -9.85 13.42 -8.08
N VAL A 487 -9.08 13.70 -9.13
CA VAL A 487 -8.30 14.94 -9.30
C VAL A 487 -8.46 15.47 -10.71
N HIS A 488 -8.34 16.78 -10.93
CA HIS A 488 -8.27 17.30 -12.29
C HIS A 488 -6.97 16.86 -12.97
N GLY A 489 -7.08 16.15 -14.09
CA GLY A 489 -5.92 15.71 -14.89
C GLY A 489 -4.93 16.81 -15.28
N GLU A 490 -5.39 18.06 -15.41
CA GLU A 490 -4.61 19.21 -15.91
C GLU A 490 -4.01 20.10 -14.80
N LYS A 491 -4.38 19.91 -13.53
CA LYS A 491 -3.99 20.80 -12.43
C LYS A 491 -3.04 20.11 -11.44
N ASP A 492 -1.77 20.47 -11.50
CA ASP A 492 -0.72 19.95 -10.62
C ASP A 492 -0.94 20.26 -9.12
N THR A 493 -1.77 21.26 -8.79
CA THR A 493 -1.96 21.78 -7.43
C THR A 493 -2.33 20.68 -6.42
N TYR A 494 -3.29 19.81 -6.74
CA TYR A 494 -3.78 18.80 -5.80
C TYR A 494 -3.07 17.46 -5.90
N TYR A 495 -2.34 17.22 -6.98
CA TYR A 495 -1.62 15.97 -7.16
C TYR A 495 -0.56 15.74 -6.07
N ARG A 496 0.04 16.78 -5.51
CA ARG A 496 0.95 16.66 -4.35
C ARG A 496 0.25 16.08 -3.12
N LEU A 497 -1.01 16.45 -2.90
CA LEU A 497 -1.84 15.89 -1.83
C LEU A 497 -2.17 14.42 -2.08
N VAL A 498 -2.40 14.02 -3.34
CA VAL A 498 -2.60 12.61 -3.68
C VAL A 498 -1.35 11.79 -3.40
N SER A 499 -0.17 12.29 -3.79
CA SER A 499 1.10 11.64 -3.45
C SER A 499 1.26 11.47 -1.93
N LEU A 500 0.81 12.46 -1.15
CA LEU A 500 0.84 12.40 0.32
C LEU A 500 -0.08 11.30 0.85
N ILE A 501 -1.33 11.24 0.38
CA ILE A 501 -2.30 10.20 0.75
C ILE A 501 -1.75 8.81 0.44
N ILE A 502 -1.19 8.59 -0.76
CA ILE A 502 -0.67 7.29 -1.18
C ILE A 502 0.50 6.85 -0.30
N ASN A 503 1.44 7.74 0.01
CA ASN A 503 2.59 7.41 0.85
C ASN A 503 2.16 7.11 2.29
N GLN A 504 1.26 7.92 2.88
CA GLN A 504 0.71 7.65 4.21
C GLN A 504 -0.04 6.32 4.25
N THR A 505 -0.86 6.05 3.23
CA THR A 505 -1.56 4.77 3.08
C THR A 505 -0.56 3.63 3.05
N PHE A 506 0.48 3.72 2.22
CA PHE A 506 1.51 2.68 2.12
C PHE A 506 2.20 2.42 3.47
N GLN A 507 2.57 3.48 4.21
CA GLN A 507 3.20 3.34 5.53
C GLN A 507 2.28 2.63 6.53
N LEU A 508 1.00 3.01 6.59
CA LEU A 508 0.01 2.35 7.46
C LEU A 508 -0.19 0.88 7.07
N LEU A 509 -0.24 0.58 5.77
CA LEU A 509 -0.31 -0.80 5.28
C LEU A 509 0.94 -1.60 5.66
N MET A 510 2.14 -1.01 5.62
CA MET A 510 3.36 -1.66 6.09
C MET A 510 3.32 -1.97 7.59
N GLN A 511 2.88 -1.01 8.41
CA GLN A 511 2.69 -1.24 9.86
C GLN A 511 1.70 -2.37 10.12
N LEU A 512 0.58 -2.42 9.39
CA LEU A 512 -0.37 -3.53 9.47
C LEU A 512 0.28 -4.88 9.11
N THR A 513 1.18 -4.93 8.12
CA THR A 513 1.87 -6.20 7.79
C THR A 513 2.82 -6.66 8.89
N GLU A 514 3.46 -5.74 9.60
CA GLU A 514 4.33 -6.06 10.73
C GLU A 514 3.53 -6.55 11.93
N GLU A 515 2.38 -5.92 12.20
CA GLU A 515 1.43 -6.40 13.22
C GLU A 515 0.92 -7.81 12.87
N GLN A 516 0.59 -8.07 11.60
CA GLN A 516 0.19 -9.41 11.15
C GLN A 516 1.31 -10.43 11.27
N GLN A 517 2.56 -10.05 11.01
CA GLN A 517 3.71 -10.93 11.21
C GLN A 517 3.82 -11.35 12.68
N LYS A 518 3.65 -10.41 13.62
CA LYS A 518 3.67 -10.70 15.06
C LYS A 518 2.51 -11.62 15.48
N LYS A 519 1.32 -11.44 14.89
CA LYS A 519 0.10 -12.22 15.25
C LYS A 519 0.03 -13.61 14.60
N THR A 520 0.48 -13.75 13.35
CA THR A 520 0.22 -14.94 12.52
C THR A 520 1.49 -15.59 11.97
N GLY A 521 2.66 -14.98 12.18
CA GLY A 521 3.93 -15.36 11.55
C GLY A 521 4.04 -14.98 10.07
N LYS A 522 2.98 -14.47 9.43
CA LYS A 522 2.97 -14.08 8.01
C LYS A 522 3.06 -12.57 7.86
N LYS A 523 4.10 -12.09 7.17
CA LYS A 523 4.27 -10.66 6.83
C LYS A 523 3.45 -10.28 5.60
N ARG A 524 2.13 -10.21 5.75
CA ARG A 524 1.19 -9.92 4.64
C ARG A 524 -0.07 -9.22 5.13
N LEU A 525 -0.66 -8.38 4.29
CA LEU A 525 -1.95 -7.75 4.57
C LEU A 525 -3.08 -8.79 4.69
N PRO A 526 -4.02 -8.62 5.63
CA PRO A 526 -5.23 -9.43 5.72
C PRO A 526 -6.05 -9.40 4.43
N VAL A 527 -6.20 -8.21 3.84
CA VAL A 527 -6.80 -8.01 2.52
C VAL A 527 -5.76 -7.42 1.59
N PRO A 528 -5.38 -8.10 0.48
CA PRO A 528 -4.45 -7.55 -0.50
C PRO A 528 -4.97 -6.23 -1.08
N CYS A 529 -4.06 -5.29 -1.30
CA CYS A 529 -4.38 -3.96 -1.80
C CYS A 529 -3.72 -3.70 -3.16
N ASN A 530 -4.48 -3.12 -4.09
CA ASN A 530 -4.06 -2.91 -5.47
C ASN A 530 -4.13 -1.42 -5.82
N LEU A 531 -2.99 -0.81 -6.07
CA LEU A 531 -2.86 0.58 -6.49
C LEU A 531 -2.96 0.68 -8.01
N ILE A 532 -3.98 1.38 -8.49
CA ILE A 532 -4.30 1.54 -9.91
C ILE A 532 -4.10 2.99 -10.28
N PHE A 533 -3.09 3.24 -11.13
CA PHE A 533 -2.86 4.54 -11.73
C PHE A 533 -3.31 4.49 -13.19
N ASP A 534 -4.45 5.09 -13.52
CA ASP A 534 -4.92 5.18 -14.92
C ASP A 534 -4.05 6.12 -15.77
N GLU A 535 -3.32 7.02 -15.11
CA GLU A 535 -2.38 7.94 -15.73
C GLU A 535 -1.22 8.27 -14.79
N PHE A 536 -0.26 7.35 -14.68
CA PHE A 536 0.89 7.52 -13.79
C PHE A 536 1.85 8.61 -14.27
N GLY A 537 1.92 8.89 -15.58
CA GLY A 537 2.79 9.93 -16.13
C GLY A 537 2.39 11.36 -15.75
N ASN A 538 1.13 11.59 -15.35
CA ASN A 538 0.70 12.90 -14.82
C ASN A 538 0.85 12.97 -13.29
N PHE A 539 1.31 11.87 -12.67
CA PHE A 539 1.41 11.76 -11.23
C PHE A 539 2.77 12.32 -10.75
N PRO A 540 2.81 13.24 -9.77
CA PRO A 540 4.06 13.76 -9.24
C PRO A 540 4.94 12.67 -8.68
N ALA A 541 6.25 12.94 -8.63
CA ALA A 541 7.21 12.00 -8.10
C ALA A 541 6.83 11.52 -6.69
N LEU A 542 6.58 10.22 -6.56
CA LEU A 542 6.48 9.55 -5.27
C LEU A 542 7.88 9.39 -4.68
N LYS A 543 8.22 10.22 -3.70
CA LYS A 543 9.54 10.25 -3.03
C LYS A 543 10.07 8.86 -2.64
N ASN A 544 9.19 7.96 -2.20
CA ASN A 544 9.55 6.59 -1.80
C ASN A 544 9.08 5.49 -2.79
N ILE A 545 8.99 5.78 -4.10
CA ILE A 545 8.53 4.80 -5.09
C ILE A 545 9.36 3.50 -5.08
N LYS A 546 10.67 3.59 -4.87
CA LYS A 546 11.57 2.44 -4.75
C LYS A 546 11.17 1.53 -3.58
N GLY A 547 10.91 2.12 -2.42
CA GLY A 547 10.45 1.39 -1.24
C GLY A 547 9.09 0.76 -1.49
N ILE A 548 8.15 1.51 -2.09
CA ILE A 548 6.83 1.00 -2.46
C ILE A 548 6.98 -0.25 -3.33
N LEU A 549 7.68 -0.18 -4.46
CA LEU A 549 7.79 -1.32 -5.39
C LEU A 549 8.58 -2.50 -4.82
N THR A 550 9.57 -2.26 -3.96
CA THR A 550 10.41 -3.35 -3.42
C THR A 550 9.71 -4.12 -2.30
N PHE A 551 9.08 -3.40 -1.36
CA PHE A 551 8.51 -4.02 -0.16
C PHE A 551 7.07 -4.55 -0.37
N SER A 552 6.32 -3.92 -1.27
CA SER A 552 4.90 -4.24 -1.54
C SER A 552 4.64 -5.67 -1.99
N ARG A 553 5.54 -6.26 -2.78
CA ARG A 553 5.42 -7.62 -3.32
C ARG A 553 5.19 -8.67 -2.23
N SER A 554 5.95 -8.61 -1.14
CA SER A 554 5.80 -9.56 -0.01
C SER A 554 4.56 -9.26 0.84
N ALA A 555 4.24 -7.98 0.99
CA ALA A 555 3.13 -7.47 1.77
C ALA A 555 1.75 -7.75 1.17
N GLY A 556 1.67 -8.12 -0.11
CA GLY A 556 0.39 -8.28 -0.82
C GLY A 556 -0.16 -6.94 -1.32
N PHE A 557 0.72 -5.98 -1.58
CA PHE A 557 0.43 -4.71 -2.21
C PHE A 557 0.91 -4.76 -3.67
N ARG A 558 0.08 -4.37 -4.64
CA ARG A 558 0.42 -4.37 -6.06
C ARG A 558 0.24 -2.97 -6.65
N SER A 559 0.99 -2.68 -7.70
CA SER A 559 0.91 -1.40 -8.41
C SER A 559 0.74 -1.67 -9.89
N PHE A 560 -0.27 -1.05 -10.47
CA PHE A 560 -0.59 -1.09 -11.89
C PHE A 560 -0.44 0.32 -12.44
N MET A 561 0.64 0.56 -13.16
CA MET A 561 1.06 1.86 -13.64
C MET A 561 0.73 1.97 -15.12
N VAL A 562 -0.33 2.71 -15.45
CA VAL A 562 -0.70 3.00 -16.83
C VAL A 562 -0.01 4.29 -17.25
N VAL A 563 0.75 4.23 -18.35
CA VAL A 563 1.52 5.36 -18.90
C VAL A 563 1.26 5.48 -20.40
N GLN A 564 1.30 6.72 -20.90
CA GLN A 564 1.16 6.96 -22.34
C GLN A 564 2.50 6.76 -23.06
N ASP A 565 3.57 7.16 -22.40
CA ASP A 565 4.94 7.07 -22.89
C ASP A 565 5.86 6.63 -21.73
N LEU A 566 6.82 5.76 -22.01
CA LEU A 566 7.81 5.34 -21.02
C LEU A 566 8.75 6.48 -20.63
N HIS A 567 8.96 7.45 -21.52
CA HIS A 567 9.84 8.59 -21.25
C HIS A 567 9.35 9.46 -20.08
N GLN A 568 8.05 9.41 -19.77
CA GLN A 568 7.47 10.07 -18.60
C GLN A 568 8.11 9.60 -17.29
N PHE A 569 8.56 8.34 -17.20
CA PHE A 569 9.28 7.87 -16.02
C PHE A 569 10.62 8.58 -15.85
N SER A 570 11.41 8.71 -16.93
CA SER A 570 12.69 9.41 -16.87
C SER A 570 12.55 10.89 -16.60
N GLU A 571 11.48 11.52 -17.08
CA GLU A 571 11.21 12.95 -16.84
C GLU A 571 10.90 13.24 -15.37
N ILE A 572 10.10 12.38 -14.74
CA ILE A 572 9.62 12.59 -13.35
C ILE A 572 10.65 12.11 -12.33
N TYR A 573 11.27 10.95 -12.58
CA TYR A 573 12.09 10.25 -11.58
C TYR A 573 13.58 10.14 -11.95
N GLY A 574 13.97 10.50 -13.17
CA GLY A 574 15.30 10.25 -13.69
C GLY A 574 15.49 8.80 -14.17
N ARG A 575 16.56 8.59 -14.95
CA ARG A 575 16.86 7.31 -15.64
C ARG A 575 17.13 6.15 -14.69
N ASP A 576 17.78 6.41 -13.56
CA ASP A 576 18.09 5.37 -12.58
C ASP A 576 16.82 4.78 -11.96
N VAL A 577 15.87 5.65 -11.61
CA VAL A 577 14.61 5.22 -11.00
C VAL A 577 13.66 4.62 -12.04
N GLU A 578 13.65 5.10 -13.28
CA GLU A 578 12.96 4.44 -14.40
C GLU A 578 13.37 2.96 -14.48
N SER A 579 14.67 2.68 -14.48
CA SER A 579 15.19 1.31 -14.55
C SER A 579 14.72 0.44 -13.36
N ILE A 580 14.60 1.02 -12.17
CA ILE A 580 14.10 0.34 -10.97
C ILE A 580 12.62 0.02 -11.11
N ILE A 581 11.81 0.97 -11.60
CA ILE A 581 10.37 0.80 -11.81
C ILE A 581 10.13 -0.38 -12.77
N GLU A 582 10.86 -0.43 -13.87
CA GLU A 582 10.74 -1.48 -14.88
C GLU A 582 11.23 -2.83 -14.37
N ASN A 583 12.39 -2.88 -13.71
CA ASN A 583 12.93 -4.13 -13.18
C ASN A 583 12.05 -4.76 -12.09
N ASN A 584 11.33 -3.94 -11.31
CA ASN A 584 10.36 -4.43 -10.33
C ASN A 584 8.98 -4.73 -10.95
N SER A 585 8.73 -4.30 -12.18
CA SER A 585 7.50 -4.56 -12.93
C SER A 585 7.65 -5.83 -13.77
N ALA A 586 7.30 -6.97 -13.16
CA ALA A 586 7.41 -8.26 -13.84
C ALA A 586 6.45 -8.42 -15.04
N ASN A 587 5.42 -7.58 -15.17
CA ASN A 587 4.53 -7.57 -16.33
C ASN A 587 4.64 -6.24 -17.08
N PHE A 588 4.83 -6.33 -18.39
CA PHE A 588 4.81 -5.21 -19.31
C PHE A 588 3.74 -5.48 -20.38
N ILE A 589 2.79 -4.55 -20.51
CA ILE A 589 1.67 -4.65 -21.42
C ILE A 589 1.73 -3.47 -22.37
N TYR A 590 1.77 -3.74 -23.66
CA TYR A 590 1.73 -2.72 -24.70
C TYR A 590 0.46 -2.85 -25.53
N LEU A 591 -0.26 -1.74 -25.71
CA LEU A 591 -1.44 -1.70 -26.58
C LEU A 591 -1.09 -1.11 -27.93
N TYR A 592 -0.71 0.17 -27.92
CA TYR A 592 -0.39 0.95 -29.11
C TYR A 592 0.37 2.19 -28.69
N GLY A 593 1.29 2.65 -29.54
CA GLY A 593 2.10 3.84 -29.34
C GLY A 593 2.74 4.28 -30.65
N LYS A 594 3.08 5.56 -30.75
CA LYS A 594 3.72 6.15 -31.94
C LYS A 594 5.25 6.25 -31.81
N ASP A 595 5.76 6.21 -30.58
CA ASP A 595 7.19 6.34 -30.33
C ASP A 595 7.96 5.10 -30.80
N MET A 596 8.90 5.33 -31.73
CA MET A 596 9.70 4.28 -32.34
C MET A 596 10.72 3.67 -31.38
N ASP A 597 11.21 4.43 -30.41
CA ASP A 597 12.19 3.91 -29.47
C ASP A 597 11.52 2.94 -28.49
N THR A 598 10.33 3.28 -27.99
CA THR A 598 9.46 2.37 -27.25
C THR A 598 9.11 1.12 -28.06
N ILE A 599 8.73 1.26 -29.34
CA ILE A 599 8.41 0.11 -30.21
C ILE A 599 9.62 -0.82 -30.40
N LYS A 600 10.81 -0.28 -30.72
CA LYS A 600 12.05 -1.07 -30.86
C LYS A 600 12.38 -1.79 -29.56
N ARG A 601 12.22 -1.10 -28.43
CA ARG A 601 12.42 -1.65 -27.09
C ARG A 601 11.50 -2.84 -26.81
N ILE A 602 10.21 -2.72 -27.11
CA ILE A 602 9.22 -3.80 -26.93
C ILE A 602 9.52 -5.00 -27.84
N SER A 603 9.89 -4.73 -29.10
CA SER A 603 10.33 -5.78 -30.04
C SER A 603 11.54 -6.54 -29.48
N ALA A 604 12.52 -5.84 -28.89
CA ALA A 604 13.68 -6.46 -28.26
C ALA A 604 13.28 -7.27 -27.00
N MET A 605 12.42 -6.73 -26.14
CA MET A 605 11.90 -7.41 -24.94
C MET A 605 11.10 -8.67 -25.28
N SER A 606 10.44 -8.70 -26.43
CA SER A 606 9.69 -9.86 -26.93
C SER A 606 10.61 -11.03 -27.34
N GLY A 607 11.90 -10.75 -27.52
CA GLY A 607 12.92 -11.72 -27.89
C GLY A 607 13.06 -11.94 -29.39
N LYS A 608 13.94 -12.87 -29.76
CA LYS A 608 14.23 -13.26 -31.15
C LYS A 608 13.88 -14.74 -31.41
N LYS A 609 13.54 -15.04 -32.66
CA LYS A 609 13.32 -16.38 -33.22
C LYS A 609 14.21 -16.61 -34.44
N LEU A 610 14.49 -17.86 -34.76
CA LEU A 610 15.17 -18.21 -36.01
C LEU A 610 14.14 -18.45 -37.12
N VAL A 611 14.37 -17.83 -38.27
CA VAL A 611 13.56 -18.03 -39.48
C VAL A 611 14.44 -18.65 -40.55
N TRP A 612 13.96 -19.74 -41.15
CA TRP A 612 14.65 -20.38 -42.26
C TRP A 612 14.50 -19.56 -43.54
N LYS A 613 15.62 -19.17 -44.14
CA LYS A 613 15.70 -18.45 -45.41
C LYS A 613 16.08 -19.43 -46.51
N SER A 614 15.11 -19.77 -47.36
CA SER A 614 15.28 -20.78 -48.42
C SER A 614 16.26 -20.34 -49.51
N ASP A 615 16.35 -19.03 -49.72
CA ASP A 615 17.28 -18.33 -50.60
C ASP A 615 18.74 -18.50 -50.18
N LYS A 616 19.03 -18.42 -48.88
CA LYS A 616 20.40 -18.52 -48.34
C LYS A 616 20.74 -19.91 -47.80
N GLY A 617 19.77 -20.81 -47.69
CA GLY A 617 19.95 -22.14 -47.10
C GLY A 617 20.38 -22.10 -45.63
N SER A 618 20.05 -21.03 -44.91
CA SER A 618 20.48 -20.79 -43.53
C SER A 618 19.33 -20.27 -42.65
N TYR A 619 19.54 -20.30 -41.34
CA TYR A 619 18.65 -19.63 -40.39
C TYR A 619 19.17 -18.23 -40.12
N GLU A 620 18.26 -17.26 -40.10
CA GLU A 620 18.54 -15.89 -39.67
C GLU A 620 17.74 -15.55 -38.41
N GLU A 621 18.32 -14.70 -37.56
CA GLU A 621 17.62 -14.14 -36.42
C GLU A 621 16.60 -13.10 -36.88
N ALA A 622 15.35 -13.26 -36.43
CA ALA A 622 14.29 -12.30 -36.62
C ALA A 622 13.62 -12.00 -35.27
N PRO A 623 13.06 -10.80 -35.06
CA PRO A 623 12.29 -10.53 -33.86
C PRO A 623 11.06 -11.45 -33.77
N VAL A 624 10.67 -11.83 -32.54
CA VAL A 624 9.46 -12.64 -32.30
C VAL A 624 8.23 -11.88 -32.76
N ILE A 625 8.15 -10.62 -32.35
CA ILE A 625 7.16 -9.62 -32.74
C ILE A 625 7.95 -8.47 -33.38
N SER A 626 7.73 -8.20 -34.66
CA SER A 626 8.45 -7.12 -35.36
C SER A 626 7.91 -5.74 -35.00
N THR A 627 8.70 -4.70 -35.25
CA THR A 627 8.28 -3.30 -35.12
C THR A 627 7.04 -3.00 -35.96
N ASP A 628 6.97 -3.55 -37.19
CA ASP A 628 5.83 -3.34 -38.09
C ASP A 628 4.56 -3.96 -37.52
N GLN A 629 4.66 -5.14 -36.88
CA GLN A 629 3.53 -5.77 -36.21
C GLN A 629 3.03 -4.93 -35.03
N LEU A 630 3.94 -4.30 -34.28
CA LEU A 630 3.60 -3.42 -33.17
C LEU A 630 2.89 -2.14 -33.64
N GLN A 631 3.32 -1.57 -34.77
CA GLN A 631 2.68 -0.40 -35.37
C GLN A 631 1.28 -0.70 -35.95
N GLN A 632 1.02 -1.96 -36.33
CA GLN A 632 -0.24 -2.37 -36.96
C GLN A 632 -1.23 -3.00 -35.97
N LEU A 633 -0.98 -2.90 -34.66
CA LEU A 633 -1.92 -3.40 -33.64
C LEU A 633 -3.27 -2.70 -33.77
N SER A 634 -4.34 -3.49 -33.84
CA SER A 634 -5.70 -2.97 -33.88
C SER A 634 -6.20 -2.64 -32.48
N MET A 635 -7.26 -1.84 -32.38
CA MET A 635 -7.88 -1.54 -31.09
C MET A 635 -8.26 -2.82 -30.33
N GLY A 636 -7.78 -2.92 -29.09
CA GLY A 636 -7.96 -4.09 -28.23
C GLY A 636 -6.89 -5.17 -28.39
N ASP A 637 -6.06 -5.12 -29.43
CA ASP A 637 -4.85 -5.96 -29.47
C ASP A 637 -3.84 -5.45 -28.44
N ALA A 638 -3.19 -6.38 -27.75
CA ALA A 638 -2.18 -6.07 -26.76
C ALA A 638 -1.06 -7.10 -26.78
N VAL A 639 0.16 -6.62 -26.66
CA VAL A 639 1.35 -7.43 -26.46
C VAL A 639 1.57 -7.58 -24.96
N ILE A 640 1.59 -8.83 -24.50
CA ILE A 640 1.79 -9.17 -23.11
C ILE A 640 3.17 -9.79 -22.94
N ILE A 641 4.02 -9.14 -22.15
CA ILE A 641 5.34 -9.61 -21.77
C ILE A 641 5.34 -9.82 -20.26
N SER A 642 5.51 -11.06 -19.82
CA SER A 642 5.55 -11.40 -18.40
C SER A 642 6.88 -12.06 -18.05
N ALA A 643 7.41 -11.77 -16.87
CA ALA A 643 8.68 -12.32 -16.41
C ALA A 643 8.68 -13.84 -16.47
N ARG A 644 9.75 -14.39 -17.07
CA ARG A 644 9.96 -15.83 -17.27
C ARG A 644 8.88 -16.52 -18.13
N LYS A 645 8.07 -15.76 -18.87
CA LYS A 645 7.08 -16.28 -19.82
C LYS A 645 7.37 -15.75 -21.23
N LYS A 646 6.91 -16.49 -22.23
CA LYS A 646 6.99 -16.07 -23.63
C LYS A 646 6.02 -14.93 -23.89
N ALA A 647 6.45 -13.96 -24.70
CA ALA A 647 5.59 -12.87 -25.15
C ALA A 647 4.47 -13.39 -26.07
N TYR A 648 3.34 -12.69 -26.09
CA TYR A 648 2.25 -12.99 -27.01
C TYR A 648 1.37 -11.78 -27.29
N ILE A 649 0.72 -11.80 -28.45
CA ILE A 649 -0.32 -10.83 -28.81
C ILE A 649 -1.67 -11.46 -28.48
N PHE A 650 -2.52 -10.71 -27.79
CA PHE A 650 -3.87 -11.12 -27.47
C PHE A 650 -4.85 -9.98 -27.71
N ARG A 651 -6.00 -10.31 -28.31
CA ARG A 651 -7.10 -9.36 -28.49
C ARG A 651 -7.98 -9.34 -27.26
N MET A 652 -7.83 -8.30 -26.45
CA MET A 652 -8.74 -7.98 -25.36
C MET A 652 -10.14 -7.70 -25.89
N ARG A 653 -11.14 -8.16 -25.14
CA ARG A 653 -12.54 -7.88 -25.43
C ARG A 653 -12.85 -6.45 -24.99
N ASN A 654 -13.60 -5.71 -25.78
CA ASN A 654 -14.14 -4.41 -25.33
C ASN A 654 -14.96 -4.61 -24.06
N TYR A 655 -14.71 -3.79 -23.03
CA TYR A 655 -15.39 -3.86 -21.72
C TYR A 655 -16.92 -3.96 -21.82
N LYS A 656 -17.53 -3.20 -22.73
CA LYS A 656 -19.00 -3.18 -22.88
C LYS A 656 -19.58 -4.51 -23.38
N LYS A 657 -18.73 -5.39 -23.91
CA LYS A 657 -19.14 -6.70 -24.43
C LYS A 657 -19.06 -7.80 -23.38
N TYR A 658 -18.51 -7.57 -22.18
CA TYR A 658 -18.46 -8.59 -21.14
C TYR A 658 -19.86 -8.89 -20.60
N SER A 659 -20.13 -10.12 -20.16
CA SER A 659 -21.46 -10.49 -19.65
C SER A 659 -21.84 -9.66 -18.42
N PHE A 660 -20.87 -9.40 -17.54
CA PHE A 660 -21.04 -8.61 -16.33
C PHE A 660 -21.28 -7.11 -16.57
N TYR A 661 -21.08 -6.62 -17.81
CA TYR A 661 -21.40 -5.24 -18.16
C TYR A 661 -22.91 -5.02 -18.38
N LYS A 662 -23.63 -6.03 -18.87
CA LYS A 662 -25.01 -5.87 -19.38
C LYS A 662 -26.02 -5.35 -18.35
N ASN A 663 -25.80 -5.65 -17.07
CA ASN A 663 -26.71 -5.29 -15.98
C ASN A 663 -26.11 -4.24 -15.02
N LYS A 664 -25.12 -3.47 -15.51
CA LYS A 664 -24.37 -2.53 -14.69
C LYS A 664 -25.15 -1.23 -14.48
N LYS A 665 -25.53 -0.96 -13.23
CA LYS A 665 -26.02 0.36 -12.82
C LYS A 665 -24.81 1.29 -12.70
N LYS A 666 -24.87 2.43 -13.36
CA LYS A 666 -23.87 3.49 -13.22
C LYS A 666 -24.19 4.31 -11.97
N TYR A 667 -23.14 4.77 -11.29
CA TYR A 667 -23.30 5.71 -10.20
C TYR A 667 -23.74 7.07 -10.77
N VAL A 668 -24.72 7.66 -10.11
CA VAL A 668 -25.16 9.03 -10.34
C VAL A 668 -24.89 9.79 -9.05
N PRO A 669 -24.16 10.92 -9.07
CA PRO A 669 -23.97 11.74 -7.87
C PRO A 669 -25.32 12.06 -7.23
N GLY A 670 -25.40 11.83 -5.93
CA GLY A 670 -26.56 12.26 -5.14
C GLY A 670 -26.52 13.75 -4.81
N GLU A 671 -27.36 14.17 -3.87
CA GLU A 671 -27.34 15.54 -3.36
C GLU A 671 -25.97 15.88 -2.74
N THR A 672 -25.48 17.09 -3.02
CA THR A 672 -24.19 17.57 -2.53
C THR A 672 -24.22 17.77 -1.03
N ARG A 673 -23.17 17.32 -0.34
CA ARG A 673 -23.04 17.53 1.10
C ARG A 673 -22.60 18.96 1.37
N ARG A 674 -23.33 19.68 2.23
CA ARG A 674 -22.84 20.96 2.75
C ARG A 674 -21.66 20.71 3.70
N LEU A 675 -20.44 20.98 3.24
CA LEU A 675 -19.24 20.92 4.08
C LEU A 675 -19.29 22.04 5.12
N ARG A 676 -19.15 21.66 6.41
CA ARG A 676 -19.09 22.61 7.52
C ARG A 676 -17.87 23.52 7.37
N ASN A 677 -17.98 24.74 7.88
CA ASN A 677 -16.84 25.67 7.91
C ASN A 677 -15.70 25.09 8.74
N VAL A 678 -14.46 25.35 8.30
CA VAL A 678 -13.25 24.98 9.04
C VAL A 678 -13.18 25.83 10.30
N ARG A 679 -13.16 25.19 11.46
CA ARG A 679 -12.80 25.88 12.71
C ARG A 679 -11.29 26.11 12.71
N VAL A 680 -10.89 27.30 13.15
CA VAL A 680 -9.50 27.75 13.08
C VAL A 680 -9.04 28.07 14.49
N TYR A 681 -7.89 27.53 14.86
CA TYR A 681 -7.24 27.92 16.11
C TYR A 681 -6.69 29.35 15.98
N ASN A 682 -6.99 30.20 16.96
CA ASN A 682 -6.62 31.60 16.95
C ASN A 682 -5.61 31.93 18.06
N VAL A 683 -4.38 32.28 17.67
CA VAL A 683 -3.32 32.66 18.64
C VAL A 683 -3.66 33.97 19.35
N GLN A 684 -4.40 34.87 18.71
CA GLN A 684 -4.76 36.16 19.28
C GLN A 684 -5.55 36.00 20.58
N GLU A 685 -6.54 35.12 20.57
CA GLU A 685 -7.39 34.87 21.75
C GLU A 685 -6.58 34.35 22.95
N HIS A 686 -5.57 33.52 22.68
CA HIS A 686 -4.67 32.99 23.70
C HIS A 686 -3.69 34.05 24.21
N TYR A 687 -3.15 34.88 23.31
CA TYR A 687 -2.30 36.00 23.69
C TYR A 687 -3.07 36.99 24.58
N ASP A 688 -4.28 37.37 24.19
CA ASP A 688 -5.13 38.30 24.95
C ASP A 688 -5.51 37.74 26.32
N ALA A 689 -5.79 36.44 26.40
CA ALA A 689 -6.02 35.77 27.67
C ALA A 689 -4.79 35.80 28.59
N ASP A 690 -3.60 35.53 28.05
CA ASP A 690 -2.35 35.55 28.83
C ASP A 690 -1.94 36.96 29.22
N GLN A 691 -2.21 37.96 28.38
CA GLN A 691 -1.98 39.37 28.70
C GLN A 691 -2.88 39.82 29.85
N LYS A 692 -4.18 39.50 29.78
CA LYS A 692 -5.13 39.78 30.90
C LYS A 692 -4.70 39.12 32.20
N ILE A 693 -4.15 37.90 32.15
CA ILE A 693 -3.60 37.23 33.35
C ILE A 693 -2.36 37.98 33.85
N SER A 694 -1.44 38.38 32.96
CA SER A 694 -0.25 39.17 33.32
C SER A 694 -0.64 40.49 33.99
N ASP A 695 -1.55 41.25 33.37
CA ASP A 695 -2.01 42.54 33.86
C ASP A 695 -2.79 42.39 35.18
N ALA A 696 -3.54 41.29 35.37
CA ALA A 696 -4.20 40.96 36.64
C ALA A 696 -3.22 40.57 37.76
N PHE A 697 -2.10 39.92 37.41
CA PHE A 697 -1.03 39.62 38.35
C PHE A 697 -0.26 40.89 38.74
N ASP A 698 0.07 41.74 37.78
CA ASP A 698 0.78 42.99 38.02
C ASP A 698 -0.08 43.99 38.83
N SER A 699 -1.39 44.10 38.53
CA SER A 699 -2.31 44.92 39.34
C SER A 699 -2.55 44.38 40.75
N LYS A 700 -2.55 43.06 40.96
CA LYS A 700 -2.55 42.48 42.32
C LYS A 700 -1.24 42.73 43.06
N LYS A 701 -0.11 42.72 42.35
CA LYS A 701 1.21 43.03 42.92
C LYS A 701 1.32 44.49 43.36
N ASP A 702 0.65 45.40 42.64
CA ASP A 702 0.52 46.82 43.01
C ASP A 702 -0.48 47.06 44.16
N LEU A 703 -1.52 46.23 44.32
CA LEU A 703 -2.36 46.24 45.53
C LEU A 703 -1.62 45.68 46.76
N LEU A 704 -0.80 44.64 46.58
CA LEU A 704 -0.03 43.97 47.63
C LEU A 704 1.23 44.73 48.05
N SER A 705 1.68 45.70 47.26
CA SER A 705 2.79 46.60 47.63
C SER A 705 2.36 47.72 48.59
N GLY A 706 1.04 47.91 48.78
CA GLY A 706 0.46 48.86 49.74
C GLY A 706 0.34 48.35 51.18
N GLU A 707 0.47 47.04 51.43
CA GLU A 707 0.42 46.46 52.78
C GLU A 707 1.68 45.61 53.07
N PRO A 708 2.60 46.10 53.93
CA PRO A 708 3.88 45.44 54.18
C PRO A 708 3.79 44.00 54.69
N GLN A 709 2.73 43.67 55.43
CA GLN A 709 2.55 42.36 56.08
C GLN A 709 2.08 41.26 55.11
N LEU A 710 1.18 41.56 54.17
CA LEU A 710 0.71 40.56 53.19
C LEU A 710 1.80 40.16 52.17
N SER A 711 2.71 41.08 51.85
CA SER A 711 3.82 40.82 50.92
C SER A 711 4.85 39.81 51.45
N ALA A 712 4.98 39.72 52.78
CA ALA A 712 5.88 38.78 53.44
C ALA A 712 5.29 37.36 53.45
N GLU A 713 4.01 37.21 53.82
CA GLU A 713 3.31 35.92 53.84
C GLU A 713 3.13 35.31 52.43
N LEU A 714 2.92 36.14 51.40
CA LEU A 714 2.86 35.68 50.01
C LEU A 714 4.23 35.32 49.44
N LYS A 715 5.32 35.97 49.87
CA LYS A 715 6.68 35.51 49.53
C LYS A 715 6.95 34.13 50.15
N THR A 716 6.58 33.93 51.41
CA THR A 716 6.71 32.63 52.08
C THR A 716 5.81 31.57 51.44
N GLY A 717 4.59 31.93 51.02
CA GLY A 717 3.67 31.03 50.32
C GLY A 717 4.10 30.68 48.89
N VAL A 718 4.72 31.60 48.15
CA VAL A 718 5.29 31.35 46.82
C VAL A 718 6.59 30.55 46.91
N GLU A 719 7.44 30.80 47.91
CA GLU A 719 8.62 29.98 48.20
C GLU A 719 8.22 28.55 48.60
N GLN A 720 7.18 28.38 49.41
CA GLN A 720 6.64 27.06 49.77
C GLN A 720 5.94 26.34 48.60
N LEU A 721 5.33 27.08 47.65
CA LEU A 721 4.76 26.50 46.43
C LEU A 721 5.83 26.17 45.38
N GLN A 722 6.93 26.93 45.32
CA GLN A 722 8.09 26.64 44.49
C GLN A 722 8.92 25.48 45.04
N GLU A 723 9.07 25.35 46.37
CA GLU A 723 9.63 24.15 47.02
C GLU A 723 8.78 22.90 46.78
N LYS A 724 7.45 23.03 46.75
CA LYS A 724 6.54 21.91 46.42
C LYS A 724 6.51 21.55 44.93
N GLN A 725 6.86 22.46 44.02
CA GLN A 725 7.02 22.17 42.58
C GLN A 725 8.44 21.73 42.19
N SER A 726 9.46 22.03 43.00
CA SER A 726 10.87 21.64 42.77
C SER A 726 11.25 20.27 43.33
N LEU A 727 10.31 19.58 44.01
CA LEU A 727 10.48 18.20 44.49
C LEU A 727 10.31 17.10 43.43
N ILE A 728 10.33 17.45 42.14
CA ILE A 728 10.53 16.49 41.04
C ILE A 728 12.02 16.57 40.66
N PRO A 729 12.83 15.50 40.84
CA PRO A 729 14.23 15.55 40.47
C PRO A 729 14.38 15.62 38.95
N THR A 730 14.81 16.77 38.43
CA THR A 730 15.40 16.86 37.09
C THR A 730 16.83 16.31 37.15
N THR A 731 17.02 15.01 36.97
CA THR A 731 18.35 14.46 36.69
C THR A 731 18.70 14.71 35.22
N GLY A 732 19.30 15.87 34.96
CA GLY A 732 20.06 16.14 33.74
C GLY A 732 21.50 15.68 33.91
N PHE A 733 21.96 14.81 33.02
CA PHE A 733 23.33 14.33 32.88
C PHE A 733 24.35 15.49 32.87
N GLY A 734 25.25 15.49 33.85
CA GLY A 734 26.52 16.23 33.81
C GLY A 734 27.67 15.25 33.63
N LEU A 735 28.09 15.03 32.38
CA LEU A 735 29.33 14.35 32.04
C LEU A 735 30.48 15.35 32.15
N GLY A 736 31.39 15.10 33.09
CA GLY A 736 32.83 15.34 32.95
C GLY A 736 33.36 16.77 32.98
N ALA A 737 33.84 17.19 34.16
CA ALA A 737 35.14 17.84 34.31
C ALA A 737 35.54 17.84 35.79
N ALA A 738 36.28 16.81 36.23
CA ALA A 738 37.09 16.87 37.43
C ALA A 738 38.56 16.70 37.01
N LYS A 739 39.40 17.54 37.59
CA LYS A 739 40.84 17.30 37.75
C LYS A 739 41.09 15.97 38.44
#